data_AF-A0ABD6P7L7-F1
#
_entry.id   AF-A0ABD6P7L7-F1
#
_cell.length_a   1.000
_cell.length_b   1.000
_cell.length_c   1.000
_cell.angle_alpha   90.00
_cell.angle_beta   90.00
_cell.angle_gamma   90.00
#
_symmetry.space_group_name_H-M   'P 1'
#
loop_
_entity.id
_entity.type
_entity.pdbx_description
1 polymer ?
#
loop_
_entity_poly.entity_id
_entity_poly.type
_entity_poly.pdbx_seq_one_letter_code
_entity_poly.pdbx_strand_id
1 'polypeptide(L)'
;MPHDGNERSQHIALIATVAGLAGLLLCVIVPLLPAKQTTATVLWPRGAGADGHVTQVTAPLVSGAPRSLDISVPCSAMATLPAGGGLVVSTLPAGGVDTGKNGLFVRADKNVIVVAFRDTVAAVAQRSAVAAGACSVLHIWADVGAAGADFVGIPGASGVLPAEKKPQVGGIFTDLKVPPQPGLSARVDVDTRFILAPTAIKKVVLVVGALAVLVAILAMASLDRRGRGAVRVDWRAPIARLARVHWATWLADAGVIATLLLWHVVGATSSDDGYNLTIARVAPKAGYVVNYYRYFGTTEAPFDWYLAVLSKLAAVSTAGVWMRLPATLAGIACWLIIGHWLLRRLGPARGGLAANRVAVFTAGAVFLAAWLPFNNGLRPEPLIALGVLVTWVLVERAIALGRLAPAAVAIVVATLTATLAPQGLIAVAALLTGARAIAQVIRRRRATDGLLAPLAVLAASLSLVTVVVFRSQTLATVAEAARIKYKVGPTIAWYQEWLRYYFLTVESNAEGSMARRFAVLVMLLCLFGMLVVLLRRGAVPGLASGPAWRLIGTTAIGLLLLTFTPTKWAVQFGAFAGLAGALGAVTAFTLARIGLHSRRNLTLYVTALLFVLAVATSGINGWFGVSNYGVPWYDIQPVVASHPVTSMFLALSIITGLLAAWQHFRMDYAGHTEVKDNRRNRVLASTPLLVVAMIMVVGEVASLTKGAVFRYPLYTTGKANLAALRSGLSPTSCAMADDVLTEPDPNAGMLQPAPGQTFGPAGPLGGASPVGFTPDGVGDDLRSYPVVTKPGVVNSDASPNKPNAAMSDSAGTAGGKGPAGVNGSHAALPFGLDPARTPVMGSYGENSLAATATSAWYQLPPRTGDRPIVVVSASGAIWSHKEDGTFTYGQPLKLQWGVTRPDGTAQALAEVEPIDIGPEPAWRNLRFPLTWAPPEANVARIVAYDPNLSSEQWFAFTPPRVPVLQTLQQLIGSRTPVLMDIATAANFPCQRPFSEHLGVAELPRYRILPDHKQTASSSNGWQASETGGPFLFTQALLRTSTISTYLRGDWHRDWGSVEQYFPLVASDRAPDAFVERGVITVHGWTRQGPIRALP
;
A
#
# COMPACT_ATOMS: atom_id res chain seq x y z
N MET A 1 -56.26 12.88 46.66
CA MET A 1 -54.81 12.85 46.98
C MET A 1 -54.07 12.16 45.84
N PRO A 2 -53.19 12.84 45.08
CA PRO A 2 -52.32 12.18 44.13
C PRO A 2 -51.04 11.72 44.85
N HIS A 3 -50.64 10.46 44.62
CA HIS A 3 -49.38 9.89 45.10
C HIS A 3 -48.17 10.73 44.67
N ASP A 4 -47.25 10.93 45.62
CA ASP A 4 -45.97 11.60 45.46
C ASP A 4 -45.15 11.06 44.28
N GLY A 5 -45.00 11.88 43.23
CA GLY A 5 -44.23 11.59 42.02
C GLY A 5 -42.71 11.77 42.15
N ASN A 6 -42.14 11.66 43.36
CA ASN A 6 -40.72 11.97 43.63
C ASN A 6 -39.81 10.77 43.86
N GLU A 7 -40.32 9.53 43.94
CA GLU A 7 -39.46 8.35 44.00
C GLU A 7 -38.95 7.94 42.62
N ARG A 8 -37.75 8.40 42.26
CA ARG A 8 -37.03 7.84 41.10
C ARG A 8 -36.68 6.38 41.39
N SER A 9 -37.34 5.47 40.68
CA SER A 9 -37.18 4.01 40.75
C SER A 9 -35.72 3.54 40.92
N GLN A 10 -35.38 3.14 42.15
CA GLN A 10 -34.11 2.52 42.53
C GLN A 10 -33.77 1.31 41.64
N HIS A 11 -34.78 0.64 41.10
CA HIS A 11 -34.65 -0.53 40.23
C HIS A 11 -33.87 -0.24 38.94
N ILE A 12 -34.06 0.92 38.31
CA ILE A 12 -33.34 1.23 37.04
C ILE A 12 -31.87 1.54 37.31
N ALA A 13 -31.58 2.24 38.41
CA ALA A 13 -30.21 2.49 38.85
C ALA A 13 -29.49 1.18 39.20
N LEU A 14 -30.20 0.24 39.84
CA LEU A 14 -29.70 -1.11 40.09
C LEU A 14 -29.41 -1.86 38.78
N ILE A 15 -30.34 -1.88 37.82
CA ILE A 15 -30.13 -2.54 36.52
C ILE A 15 -28.93 -1.95 35.79
N ALA A 16 -28.80 -0.62 35.73
CA ALA A 16 -27.66 0.05 35.10
C ALA A 16 -26.33 -0.35 35.75
N THR A 17 -26.33 -0.49 37.08
CA THR A 17 -25.15 -0.91 37.85
C THR A 17 -24.81 -2.38 37.63
N VAL A 18 -25.77 -3.29 37.82
CA VAL A 18 -25.56 -4.73 37.71
C VAL A 18 -25.19 -5.13 36.28
N ALA A 19 -25.94 -4.65 35.29
CA ALA A 19 -25.63 -4.92 33.89
C ALA A 19 -24.31 -4.25 33.46
N GLY A 20 -23.99 -3.07 33.99
CA GLY A 20 -22.72 -2.40 33.74
C GLY A 20 -21.53 -3.19 34.29
N LEU A 21 -21.58 -3.61 35.55
CA LEU A 21 -20.52 -4.41 36.16
C LEU A 21 -20.39 -5.80 35.53
N ALA A 22 -21.52 -6.47 35.26
CA ALA A 22 -21.51 -7.75 34.55
C ALA A 22 -20.91 -7.62 33.15
N GLY A 23 -21.33 -6.60 32.38
CA GLY A 23 -20.79 -6.30 31.07
C GLY A 23 -19.28 -6.01 31.10
N LEU A 24 -18.82 -5.21 32.07
CA LEU A 24 -17.41 -4.92 32.29
C LEU A 24 -16.60 -6.19 32.55
N LEU A 25 -17.01 -7.02 33.51
CA LEU A 25 -16.31 -8.25 33.88
C LEU A 25 -16.29 -9.26 32.73
N LEU A 26 -17.43 -9.47 32.07
CA LEU A 26 -17.55 -10.41 30.95
C LEU A 26 -16.74 -9.96 29.74
N CYS A 27 -16.70 -8.67 29.42
CA CYS A 27 -15.89 -8.17 28.30
C CYS A 27 -14.39 -8.28 28.61
N VAL A 28 -13.95 -7.88 29.82
CA VAL A 28 -12.53 -7.88 30.19
C VAL A 28 -11.91 -9.29 30.19
N ILE A 29 -12.68 -10.35 30.49
CA ILE A 29 -12.16 -11.72 30.49
C ILE A 29 -12.06 -12.34 29.08
N VAL A 30 -12.74 -11.79 28.06
CA VAL A 30 -12.75 -12.31 26.67
C VAL A 30 -11.35 -12.67 26.13
N PRO A 31 -10.30 -11.84 26.29
CA PRO A 31 -8.97 -12.12 25.73
C PRO A 31 -8.28 -13.35 26.33
N LEU A 32 -8.71 -13.77 27.52
CA LEU A 32 -8.13 -14.85 28.32
C LEU A 32 -8.86 -16.19 28.12
N LEU A 33 -10.08 -16.15 27.55
CA LEU A 33 -10.89 -17.35 27.37
C LEU A 33 -10.25 -18.33 26.36
N PRO A 34 -10.50 -19.65 26.52
CA PRO A 34 -9.94 -20.66 25.64
C PRO A 34 -10.36 -20.52 24.18
N ALA A 35 -9.44 -20.84 23.27
CA ALA A 35 -9.65 -20.88 21.82
C ALA A 35 -9.27 -22.26 21.26
N LYS A 36 -9.91 -22.67 20.16
CA LYS A 36 -9.53 -23.85 19.39
C LYS A 36 -8.51 -23.44 18.35
N GLN A 37 -7.28 -23.95 18.45
CA GLN A 37 -6.23 -23.76 17.46
C GLN A 37 -6.21 -24.95 16.51
N THR A 38 -6.21 -24.69 15.21
CA THR A 38 -5.98 -25.74 14.22
C THR A 38 -4.48 -26.01 14.13
N THR A 39 -4.03 -27.25 14.24
CA THR A 39 -2.63 -27.65 14.08
C THR A 39 -2.39 -28.18 12.66
N ALA A 40 -1.15 -28.07 12.20
CA ALA A 40 -0.73 -28.57 10.89
C ALA A 40 0.65 -29.24 11.01
N THR A 41 0.76 -30.46 10.48
CA THR A 41 2.00 -31.24 10.48
C THR A 41 2.29 -31.76 9.07
N VAL A 42 3.53 -31.64 8.63
CA VAL A 42 4.03 -32.29 7.41
C VAL A 42 4.87 -33.50 7.82
N LEU A 43 4.52 -34.68 7.30
CA LEU A 43 5.23 -35.93 7.51
C LEU A 43 5.91 -36.38 6.22
N TRP A 44 7.11 -36.93 6.33
CA TRP A 44 7.88 -37.49 5.23
C TRP A 44 8.70 -38.69 5.72
N PRO A 45 8.90 -39.76 4.93
CA PRO A 45 8.25 -40.05 3.65
C PRO A 45 6.82 -40.58 3.86
N ARG A 46 5.91 -40.35 2.90
CA ARG A 46 4.52 -40.85 2.94
C ARG A 46 4.27 -42.11 2.12
N GLY A 47 5.18 -42.41 1.20
CA GLY A 47 5.09 -43.55 0.29
C GLY A 47 6.28 -43.57 -0.66
N ALA A 48 6.34 -44.60 -1.49
CA ALA A 48 7.30 -44.68 -2.58
C ALA A 48 6.78 -43.91 -3.81
N GLY A 49 7.69 -43.29 -4.54
CA GLY A 49 7.45 -42.73 -5.86
C GLY A 49 7.27 -43.82 -6.91
N ALA A 50 7.08 -43.40 -8.16
CA ALA A 50 6.94 -44.32 -9.30
C ALA A 50 8.19 -45.20 -9.51
N ASP A 51 9.36 -44.73 -9.07
CA ASP A 51 10.64 -45.42 -9.12
C ASP A 51 10.91 -46.32 -7.89
N GLY A 52 9.96 -46.44 -6.96
CA GLY A 52 10.11 -47.23 -5.74
C GLY A 52 10.90 -46.53 -4.62
N HIS A 53 11.36 -45.30 -4.85
CA HIS A 53 12.17 -44.53 -3.88
C HIS A 53 11.34 -43.47 -3.15
N VAL A 54 11.87 -42.92 -2.05
CA VAL A 54 11.26 -41.76 -1.38
C VAL A 54 11.23 -40.55 -2.31
N THR A 55 10.10 -39.83 -2.34
CA THR A 55 9.94 -38.61 -3.13
C THR A 55 10.25 -37.36 -2.31
N GLN A 56 10.71 -36.31 -2.98
CA GLN A 56 10.86 -34.99 -2.36
C GLN A 56 9.48 -34.34 -2.19
N VAL A 57 9.36 -33.32 -1.34
CA VAL A 57 8.10 -32.58 -1.17
C VAL A 57 8.32 -31.08 -1.02
N THR A 58 7.36 -30.28 -1.49
CA THR A 58 7.36 -28.82 -1.41
C THR A 58 6.33 -28.34 -0.39
N ALA A 59 6.75 -27.52 0.58
CA ALA A 59 5.90 -26.99 1.65
C ALA A 59 6.41 -25.60 2.11
N PRO A 60 6.18 -24.53 1.32
CA PRO A 60 6.67 -23.19 1.64
C PRO A 60 5.96 -22.62 2.87
N LEU A 61 6.66 -22.59 4.01
CA LEU A 61 6.07 -22.06 5.24
C LEU A 61 6.04 -20.53 5.22
N VAL A 62 4.87 -19.95 5.47
CA VAL A 62 4.66 -18.49 5.50
C VAL A 62 5.46 -17.84 6.64
N SER A 63 5.57 -18.52 7.79
CA SER A 63 6.34 -18.05 8.94
C SER A 63 7.86 -18.26 8.82
N GLY A 64 8.33 -18.86 7.72
CA GLY A 64 9.73 -19.24 7.49
C GLY A 64 10.15 -20.46 8.29
N ALA A 65 10.36 -20.29 9.59
CA ALA A 65 10.73 -21.39 10.48
C ALA A 65 9.48 -22.15 10.99
N PRO A 66 9.56 -23.48 11.14
CA PRO A 66 8.49 -24.28 11.75
C PRO A 66 8.47 -24.08 13.27
N ARG A 67 7.42 -24.59 13.93
CA ARG A 67 7.36 -24.62 15.40
C ARG A 67 8.35 -25.63 15.95
N SER A 68 8.35 -26.84 15.39
CA SER A 68 9.35 -27.88 15.65
C SER A 68 9.67 -28.64 14.36
N LEU A 69 10.91 -29.11 14.28
CA LEU A 69 11.44 -29.98 13.24
C LEU A 69 12.11 -31.17 13.92
N ASP A 70 11.79 -32.38 13.48
CA ASP A 70 12.40 -33.62 13.93
C ASP A 70 12.67 -34.49 12.70
N ILE A 71 13.94 -34.83 12.46
CA ILE A 71 14.38 -35.62 11.31
C ILE A 71 15.26 -36.76 11.82
N SER A 72 14.98 -37.95 11.33
CA SER A 72 15.74 -39.17 11.58
C SER A 72 16.13 -39.79 10.23
N VAL A 73 17.43 -39.99 10.01
CA VAL A 73 17.96 -40.61 8.79
C VAL A 73 18.83 -41.80 9.17
N PRO A 74 18.48 -43.05 8.78
CA PRO A 74 19.31 -44.21 9.05
C PRO A 74 20.68 -44.06 8.39
N CYS A 75 21.74 -44.39 9.13
CA CYS A 75 23.10 -44.27 8.61
C CYS A 75 23.38 -45.23 7.44
N SER A 76 22.66 -46.35 7.37
CA SER A 76 22.63 -47.25 6.21
C SER A 76 22.09 -46.57 4.94
N ALA A 77 21.14 -45.65 5.06
CA ALA A 77 20.62 -44.89 3.92
C ALA A 77 21.67 -43.91 3.38
N MET A 78 22.40 -43.24 4.27
CA MET A 78 23.46 -42.31 3.86
C MET A 78 24.64 -43.04 3.20
N ALA A 79 24.90 -44.28 3.59
CA ALA A 79 25.94 -45.10 3.00
C ALA A 79 25.69 -45.45 1.52
N THR A 80 24.45 -45.34 1.02
CA THR A 80 24.12 -45.63 -0.40
C THR A 80 24.44 -44.48 -1.35
N LEU A 81 24.86 -43.31 -0.86
CA LEU A 81 25.25 -42.19 -1.71
C LEU A 81 26.48 -42.55 -2.57
N PRO A 82 26.61 -42.00 -3.81
CA PRO A 82 27.74 -42.29 -4.69
C PRO A 82 29.06 -41.77 -4.12
N ALA A 83 30.20 -42.22 -4.65
CA ALA A 83 31.53 -41.88 -4.12
C ALA A 83 31.79 -40.36 -4.02
N GLY A 84 31.23 -39.57 -4.96
CA GLY A 84 31.30 -38.10 -4.93
C GLY A 84 30.49 -37.43 -3.82
N GLY A 85 29.65 -38.17 -3.09
CA GLY A 85 28.76 -37.65 -2.06
C GLY A 85 27.42 -37.19 -2.65
N GLY A 86 26.78 -36.24 -1.97
CA GLY A 86 25.48 -35.71 -2.37
C GLY A 86 24.70 -35.10 -1.22
N LEU A 87 23.48 -34.67 -1.51
CA LEU A 87 22.58 -34.12 -0.51
C LEU A 87 21.80 -35.22 0.19
N VAL A 88 22.09 -35.46 1.46
CA VAL A 88 21.33 -36.43 2.27
C VAL A 88 19.90 -35.91 2.50
N VAL A 89 19.77 -34.72 3.05
CA VAL A 89 18.48 -34.04 3.25
C VAL A 89 18.70 -32.53 3.36
N SER A 90 17.76 -31.75 2.83
CA SER A 90 17.70 -30.30 2.98
C SER A 90 16.26 -29.81 3.16
N THR A 91 16.11 -28.68 3.83
CA THR A 91 14.83 -27.97 3.96
C THR A 91 14.58 -26.92 2.87
N LEU A 92 15.59 -26.63 2.04
CA LEU A 92 15.54 -25.73 0.88
C LEU A 92 16.35 -26.30 -0.31
N PRO A 93 15.99 -26.02 -1.56
CA PRO A 93 16.75 -26.52 -2.70
C PRO A 93 18.11 -25.81 -2.80
N ALA A 94 19.19 -26.55 -3.11
CA ALA A 94 20.55 -26.01 -3.13
C ALA A 94 20.78 -24.91 -4.17
N GLY A 95 19.98 -24.86 -5.24
CA GLY A 95 20.09 -23.87 -6.32
C GLY A 95 19.35 -22.55 -6.08
N GLY A 96 18.70 -22.36 -4.92
CA GLY A 96 17.99 -21.11 -4.61
C GLY A 96 18.90 -20.02 -4.04
N VAL A 97 18.42 -18.77 -4.05
CA VAL A 97 19.17 -17.60 -3.55
C VAL A 97 19.35 -17.68 -2.03
N ASP A 98 20.58 -17.57 -1.56
CA ASP A 98 20.96 -17.55 -0.12
C ASP A 98 20.35 -18.70 0.71
N THR A 99 20.16 -19.88 0.11
CA THR A 99 19.49 -20.99 0.80
C THR A 99 20.32 -21.57 1.94
N GLY A 100 21.66 -21.60 1.84
CA GLY A 100 22.56 -22.04 2.93
C GLY A 100 22.42 -21.22 4.22
N LYS A 101 22.32 -19.89 4.08
CA LYS A 101 22.14 -18.92 5.19
C LYS A 101 20.83 -19.10 5.95
N ASN A 102 19.84 -19.77 5.35
CA ASN A 102 18.48 -19.83 5.86
C ASN A 102 18.00 -21.25 6.20
N GLY A 103 18.40 -22.26 5.43
CA GLY A 103 17.94 -23.64 5.57
C GLY A 103 18.78 -24.52 6.49
N LEU A 104 18.43 -25.79 6.50
CA LEU A 104 19.21 -26.91 7.03
C LEU A 104 19.72 -27.72 5.84
N PHE A 105 21.01 -28.05 5.84
CA PHE A 105 21.64 -28.91 4.84
C PHE A 105 22.44 -30.02 5.51
N VAL A 106 22.18 -31.26 5.13
CA VAL A 106 23.02 -32.42 5.44
C VAL A 106 23.75 -32.82 4.16
N ARG A 107 25.05 -32.51 4.09
CA ARG A 107 25.88 -32.74 2.91
C ARG A 107 26.86 -33.85 3.21
N ALA A 108 26.85 -34.90 2.39
CA ALA A 108 27.93 -35.88 2.37
C ALA A 108 28.91 -35.46 1.28
N ASP A 109 30.17 -35.27 1.65
CA ASP A 109 31.27 -35.16 0.68
C ASP A 109 31.99 -36.52 0.54
N LYS A 110 33.20 -36.53 -0.01
CA LYS A 110 34.00 -37.76 -0.16
C LYS A 110 34.41 -38.40 1.18
N ASN A 111 34.66 -37.58 2.21
CA ASN A 111 35.32 -37.98 3.45
C ASN A 111 34.42 -37.82 4.69
N VAL A 112 33.56 -36.81 4.73
CA VAL A 112 32.74 -36.42 5.88
C VAL A 112 31.28 -36.16 5.50
N ILE A 113 30.41 -36.29 6.50
CA ILE A 113 29.02 -35.86 6.43
C ILE A 113 28.86 -34.70 7.40
N VAL A 114 28.40 -33.55 6.88
CA VAL A 114 28.27 -32.30 7.63
C VAL A 114 26.80 -31.93 7.74
N VAL A 115 26.35 -31.65 8.96
CA VAL A 115 25.02 -31.11 9.26
C VAL A 115 25.17 -29.63 9.58
N ALA A 116 24.59 -28.77 8.76
CA ALA A 116 24.67 -27.32 8.91
C ALA A 116 23.29 -26.65 8.93
N PHE A 117 23.11 -25.74 9.87
CA PHE A 117 21.95 -24.86 10.00
C PHE A 117 22.37 -23.42 9.77
N ARG A 118 21.77 -22.72 8.81
CA ARG A 118 22.04 -21.29 8.57
C ARG A 118 23.54 -20.96 8.54
N ASP A 119 24.26 -21.68 7.67
CA ASP A 119 25.72 -21.69 7.53
C ASP A 119 26.54 -21.98 8.80
N THR A 120 25.93 -22.58 9.84
CA THR A 120 26.60 -22.98 11.08
C THR A 120 26.59 -24.49 11.21
N VAL A 121 27.76 -25.11 11.28
CA VAL A 121 27.91 -26.56 11.43
C VAL A 121 27.48 -26.98 12.84
N ALA A 122 26.56 -27.94 12.93
CA ALA A 122 26.10 -28.53 14.19
C ALA A 122 26.86 -29.83 14.51
N ALA A 123 27.03 -30.71 13.51
CA ALA A 123 27.68 -32.00 13.69
C ALA A 123 28.44 -32.42 12.42
N VAL A 124 29.54 -33.16 12.60
CA VAL A 124 30.36 -33.73 11.54
C VAL A 124 30.69 -35.18 11.89
N ALA A 125 30.55 -36.09 10.93
CA ALA A 125 30.96 -37.48 11.06
C ALA A 125 31.85 -37.91 9.89
N GLN A 126 32.81 -38.80 10.14
CA GLN A 126 33.59 -39.43 9.08
C GLN A 126 32.71 -40.38 8.28
N ARG A 127 32.69 -40.23 6.95
CA ARG A 127 31.86 -41.04 6.06
C ARG A 127 32.24 -42.51 6.10
N SER A 128 33.54 -42.82 6.26
CA SER A 128 34.03 -44.18 6.43
C SER A 128 33.48 -44.84 7.70
N ALA A 129 33.38 -44.10 8.81
CA ALA A 129 32.80 -44.59 10.06
C ALA A 129 31.28 -44.84 9.92
N VAL A 130 30.57 -43.95 9.23
CA VAL A 130 29.14 -44.13 8.93
C VAL A 130 28.91 -45.36 8.06
N ALA A 131 29.72 -45.56 7.01
CA ALA A 131 29.64 -46.74 6.14
C ALA A 131 30.03 -48.06 6.83
N ALA A 132 30.93 -48.00 7.81
CA ALA A 132 31.34 -49.15 8.62
C ALA A 132 30.31 -49.56 9.70
N GLY A 133 29.18 -48.86 9.80
CA GLY A 133 28.13 -49.16 10.77
C GLY A 133 28.38 -48.62 12.19
N ALA A 134 29.35 -47.71 12.37
CA ALA A 134 29.59 -47.08 13.67
C ALA A 134 28.45 -46.12 14.08
N CYS A 135 27.67 -45.65 13.11
CA CYS A 135 26.47 -44.87 13.34
C CYS A 135 25.22 -45.72 13.07
N SER A 136 24.22 -45.63 13.95
CA SER A 136 22.90 -46.20 13.72
C SER A 136 21.97 -45.23 12.98
N VAL A 137 21.85 -44.00 13.49
CA VAL A 137 20.94 -42.97 12.99
C VAL A 137 21.54 -41.58 13.14
N LEU A 138 21.30 -40.72 12.15
CA LEU A 138 21.45 -39.29 12.27
C LEU A 138 20.12 -38.70 12.73
N HIS A 139 20.09 -38.20 13.97
CA HIS A 139 18.94 -37.51 14.54
C HIS A 139 19.19 -36.00 14.53
N ILE A 140 18.22 -35.23 14.03
CA ILE A 140 18.28 -33.78 13.87
C ILE A 140 17.00 -33.20 14.44
N TRP A 141 17.13 -32.22 15.33
CA TRP A 141 15.98 -31.55 15.93
C TRP A 141 16.13 -30.04 15.87
N ALA A 142 15.03 -29.32 15.72
CA ALA A 142 14.99 -27.88 15.90
C ALA A 142 13.63 -27.46 16.48
N ASP A 143 13.60 -27.13 17.76
CA ASP A 143 12.40 -26.73 18.50
C ASP A 143 12.52 -25.30 19.04
N VAL A 144 11.69 -24.92 20.00
CA VAL A 144 11.70 -23.56 20.58
C VAL A 144 12.95 -23.29 21.44
N GLY A 145 13.57 -24.32 22.00
CA GLY A 145 14.69 -24.23 22.92
C GLY A 145 16.05 -24.30 22.23
N ALA A 146 16.22 -25.17 21.23
CA ALA A 146 17.50 -25.35 20.54
C ALA A 146 17.33 -25.97 19.14
N ALA A 147 18.41 -25.90 18.35
CA ALA A 147 18.58 -26.69 17.12
C ALA A 147 19.84 -27.56 17.27
N GLY A 148 19.78 -28.84 16.91
CA GLY A 148 20.91 -29.75 17.11
C GLY A 148 20.88 -30.94 16.17
N ALA A 149 22.00 -31.65 16.16
CA ALA A 149 22.18 -32.89 15.42
C ALA A 149 23.08 -33.85 16.17
N ASP A 150 22.81 -35.15 16.06
CA ASP A 150 23.56 -36.23 16.70
C ASP A 150 23.68 -37.43 15.76
N PHE A 151 24.92 -37.83 15.45
CA PHE A 151 25.23 -39.11 14.81
C PHE A 151 25.34 -40.20 15.88
N VAL A 152 24.21 -40.83 16.19
CA VAL A 152 24.09 -41.79 17.28
C VAL A 152 25.06 -42.97 17.06
N GLY A 153 26.01 -43.12 17.99
CA GLY A 153 27.05 -44.16 17.95
C GLY A 153 28.46 -43.65 17.64
N ILE A 154 28.62 -42.41 17.16
CA ILE A 154 29.93 -41.80 16.89
C ILE A 154 30.27 -40.77 17.98
N PRO A 155 31.23 -41.04 18.88
CA PRO A 155 31.64 -40.09 19.91
C PRO A 155 32.14 -38.77 19.31
N GLY A 156 31.65 -37.65 19.85
CA GLY A 156 32.04 -36.31 19.40
C GLY A 156 31.36 -35.82 18.11
N ALA A 157 30.51 -36.63 17.48
CA ALA A 157 29.75 -36.25 16.28
C ALA A 157 28.33 -35.76 16.63
N SER A 158 28.23 -34.89 17.64
CA SER A 158 26.97 -34.30 18.10
C SER A 158 27.17 -32.82 18.40
N GLY A 159 26.16 -31.98 18.20
CA GLY A 159 26.23 -30.58 18.62
C GLY A 159 24.87 -29.89 18.70
N VAL A 160 24.84 -28.85 19.52
CA VAL A 160 23.65 -28.04 19.83
C VAL A 160 23.96 -26.58 19.55
N LEU A 161 23.04 -25.94 18.83
CA LEU A 161 23.05 -24.54 18.44
C LEU A 161 21.91 -23.79 19.15
N PRO A 162 22.04 -22.47 19.28
CA PRO A 162 20.98 -21.61 19.81
C PRO A 162 19.66 -21.68 19.02
N ALA A 163 18.54 -21.37 19.68
CA ALA A 163 17.19 -21.43 19.09
C ALA A 163 16.99 -20.53 17.85
N GLU A 164 17.74 -19.45 17.69
CA GLU A 164 17.67 -18.59 16.50
C GLU A 164 18.26 -19.23 15.24
N LYS A 165 19.00 -20.34 15.38
CA LYS A 165 19.54 -21.14 14.27
C LYS A 165 18.52 -22.11 13.67
N LYS A 166 17.25 -22.09 14.12
CA LYS A 166 16.16 -22.84 13.48
C LYS A 166 16.12 -22.58 11.97
N PRO A 167 16.01 -23.64 11.15
CA PRO A 167 16.03 -23.51 9.71
C PRO A 167 14.70 -22.96 9.20
N GLN A 168 14.77 -22.26 8.08
CA GLN A 168 13.62 -22.05 7.20
C GLN A 168 13.25 -23.36 6.51
N VAL A 169 11.96 -23.63 6.38
CA VAL A 169 11.45 -24.81 5.68
C VAL A 169 10.62 -24.38 4.46
N GLY A 170 11.11 -24.77 3.28
CA GLY A 170 10.38 -24.66 2.01
C GLY A 170 9.92 -26.00 1.45
N GLY A 171 10.36 -27.11 2.04
CA GLY A 171 10.11 -28.47 1.62
C GLY A 171 11.08 -29.44 2.28
N ILE A 172 11.11 -30.69 1.81
CA ILE A 172 12.12 -31.69 2.14
C ILE A 172 12.71 -32.20 0.82
N PHE A 173 14.00 -31.93 0.60
CA PHE A 173 14.72 -32.23 -0.64
C PHE A 173 15.87 -33.20 -0.32
N THR A 174 16.07 -34.21 -1.17
CA THR A 174 17.06 -35.28 -0.94
C THR A 174 17.53 -35.89 -2.25
N ASP A 175 18.80 -36.29 -2.30
CA ASP A 175 19.38 -37.10 -3.38
C ASP A 175 19.36 -38.61 -3.06
N LEU A 176 18.84 -39.01 -1.89
CA LEU A 176 18.76 -40.42 -1.49
C LEU A 176 17.82 -41.18 -2.43
N LYS A 177 18.30 -42.33 -2.91
CA LYS A 177 17.56 -43.29 -3.74
C LYS A 177 17.32 -44.58 -2.97
N VAL A 178 16.51 -44.48 -1.92
CA VAL A 178 16.15 -45.59 -1.03
C VAL A 178 14.63 -45.74 -0.96
N PRO A 179 14.10 -46.96 -0.79
CA PRO A 179 12.67 -47.14 -0.51
C PRO A 179 12.32 -46.57 0.88
N PRO A 180 11.04 -46.27 1.15
CA PRO A 180 10.59 -45.97 2.51
C PRO A 180 10.97 -47.11 3.46
N GLN A 181 11.62 -46.78 4.57
CA GLN A 181 12.15 -47.77 5.52
C GLN A 181 12.01 -47.29 6.97
N PRO A 182 11.95 -48.21 7.95
CA PRO A 182 11.91 -47.85 9.36
C PRO A 182 13.10 -46.95 9.75
N GLY A 183 12.83 -45.93 10.56
CA GLY A 183 13.84 -44.98 11.03
C GLY A 183 14.17 -43.84 10.07
N LEU A 184 13.70 -43.87 8.81
CA LEU A 184 13.73 -42.71 7.91
C LEU A 184 12.44 -41.90 8.07
N SER A 185 12.55 -40.72 8.70
CA SER A 185 11.39 -39.86 8.93
C SER A 185 11.78 -38.38 9.04
N ALA A 186 10.84 -37.51 8.68
CA ALA A 186 10.84 -36.10 9.02
C ALA A 186 9.43 -35.68 9.45
N ARG A 187 9.35 -34.97 10.57
CA ARG A 187 8.14 -34.36 11.12
C ARG A 187 8.36 -32.85 11.24
N VAL A 188 7.54 -32.09 10.53
CA VAL A 188 7.54 -30.62 10.59
C VAL A 188 6.21 -30.16 11.16
N ASP A 189 6.20 -29.59 12.37
CA ASP A 189 5.00 -28.94 12.89
C ASP A 189 5.00 -27.46 12.48
N VAL A 190 4.02 -27.09 11.66
CA VAL A 190 3.86 -25.73 11.13
C VAL A 190 3.36 -24.81 12.24
N ASP A 191 3.82 -23.55 12.26
CA ASP A 191 3.34 -22.56 13.21
C ASP A 191 2.00 -21.96 12.77
N THR A 192 0.91 -22.54 13.28
CA THR A 192 -0.48 -22.14 12.96
C THR A 192 -1.13 -21.32 14.09
N ARG A 193 -0.34 -20.68 14.96
CA ARG A 193 -0.84 -20.02 16.19
C ARG A 193 -1.95 -18.99 15.98
N PHE A 194 -2.03 -18.37 14.80
CA PHE A 194 -3.03 -17.36 14.48
C PHE A 194 -4.34 -17.95 13.93
N ILE A 195 -4.38 -19.24 13.61
CA ILE A 195 -5.57 -19.92 13.08
C ILE A 195 -6.46 -20.41 14.23
N LEU A 196 -7.15 -19.44 14.84
CA LEU A 196 -7.96 -19.63 16.05
C LEU A 196 -9.47 -19.51 15.77
N ALA A 197 -10.24 -20.42 16.36
CA ALA A 197 -11.70 -20.32 16.44
C ALA A 197 -12.15 -20.18 17.90
N PRO A 198 -13.13 -19.31 18.21
CA PRO A 198 -13.63 -19.16 19.57
C PRO A 198 -14.37 -20.44 20.02
N THR A 199 -14.09 -20.88 21.26
CA THR A 199 -14.83 -21.98 21.91
C THR A 199 -16.29 -21.59 22.20
N ALA A 200 -17.13 -22.56 22.56
CA ALA A 200 -18.52 -22.29 22.95
C ALA A 200 -18.61 -21.29 24.11
N ILE A 201 -17.78 -21.46 25.15
CA ILE A 201 -17.71 -20.55 26.30
C ILE A 201 -17.34 -19.13 25.85
N LYS A 202 -16.30 -18.98 25.01
CA LYS A 202 -15.90 -17.68 24.48
C LYS A 202 -17.04 -17.01 23.69
N LYS A 203 -17.75 -17.76 22.84
CA LYS A 203 -18.93 -17.25 22.10
C LYS A 203 -20.05 -16.77 23.02
N VAL A 204 -20.39 -17.55 24.05
CA VAL A 204 -21.44 -17.18 25.02
C VAL A 204 -21.04 -15.90 25.76
N VAL A 205 -19.81 -15.81 26.26
CA VAL A 205 -19.34 -14.61 26.98
C VAL A 205 -19.31 -13.37 26.07
N LEU A 206 -18.89 -13.52 24.81
CA LEU A 206 -18.93 -12.42 23.82
C LEU A 206 -20.37 -11.88 23.66
N VAL A 207 -21.36 -12.76 23.48
CA VAL A 207 -22.77 -12.38 23.28
C VAL A 207 -23.37 -11.79 24.55
N VAL A 208 -23.24 -12.47 25.69
CA VAL A 208 -23.82 -12.03 26.96
C VAL A 208 -23.17 -10.72 27.43
N GLY A 209 -21.85 -10.58 27.27
CA GLY A 209 -21.14 -9.34 27.59
C GLY A 209 -21.64 -8.16 26.75
N ALA A 210 -21.79 -8.33 25.43
CA ALA A 210 -22.33 -7.30 24.56
C ALA A 210 -23.79 -6.92 24.90
N LEU A 211 -24.63 -7.92 25.18
CA LEU A 211 -26.01 -7.69 25.61
C LEU A 211 -26.09 -6.97 26.96
N ALA A 212 -25.24 -7.31 27.93
CA ALA A 212 -25.17 -6.64 29.22
C ALA A 212 -24.79 -5.15 29.06
N VAL A 213 -23.80 -4.84 28.21
CA VAL A 213 -23.44 -3.44 27.89
C VAL A 213 -24.62 -2.70 27.24
N LEU A 214 -25.33 -3.34 26.29
CA LEU A 214 -26.50 -2.75 25.65
C LEU A 214 -27.60 -2.44 26.68
N VAL A 215 -27.93 -3.40 27.56
CA VAL A 215 -28.91 -3.22 28.64
C VAL A 215 -28.48 -2.09 29.58
N ALA A 216 -27.21 -2.01 29.94
CA ALA A 216 -26.67 -0.94 30.79
C ALA A 216 -26.85 0.45 30.15
N ILE A 217 -26.56 0.59 28.85
CA ILE A 217 -26.76 1.86 28.11
C ILE A 217 -28.26 2.21 28.02
N LEU A 218 -29.14 1.23 27.78
CA LEU A 218 -30.59 1.45 27.72
C LEU A 218 -31.17 1.83 29.09
N ALA A 219 -30.67 1.23 30.17
CA ALA A 219 -31.02 1.61 31.54
C ALA A 219 -30.55 3.04 31.85
N MET A 220 -29.32 3.41 31.45
CA MET A 220 -28.82 4.78 31.55
C MET A 220 -29.68 5.77 30.76
N ALA A 221 -30.10 5.41 29.54
CA ALA A 221 -31.00 6.24 28.74
C ALA A 221 -32.38 6.42 29.42
N SER A 222 -32.82 5.43 30.17
CA SER A 222 -34.07 5.48 30.95
C SER A 222 -33.95 6.38 32.18
N LEU A 223 -32.82 6.32 32.90
CA LEU A 223 -32.48 7.26 33.98
C LEU A 223 -32.38 8.70 33.45
N ASP A 224 -31.72 8.89 32.31
CA ASP A 224 -31.61 10.20 31.64
C ASP A 224 -32.97 10.84 31.32
N ARG A 225 -33.99 10.04 30.98
CA ARG A 225 -35.34 10.53 30.71
C ARG A 225 -36.07 10.99 31.97
N ARG A 226 -35.77 10.39 33.13
CA ARG A 226 -36.36 10.74 34.44
C ARG A 226 -35.59 11.88 35.13
N GLY A 227 -34.35 12.12 34.70
CA GLY A 227 -33.38 13.12 35.19
C GLY A 227 -33.81 14.59 35.17
N ARG A 228 -34.72 14.98 34.27
CA ARG A 228 -35.26 16.34 34.12
C ARG A 228 -36.71 16.27 33.65
N GLY A 229 -37.55 17.19 34.12
CA GLY A 229 -38.92 17.38 33.63
C GLY A 229 -38.95 17.33 32.09
N ALA A 230 -39.93 16.61 31.57
CA ALA A 230 -40.00 16.15 30.21
C ALA A 230 -39.86 17.26 29.16
N VAL A 231 -38.64 17.60 28.74
CA VAL A 231 -38.43 18.01 27.35
C VAL A 231 -38.55 16.72 26.55
N ARG A 232 -39.80 16.37 26.21
CA ARG A 232 -40.11 15.28 25.28
C ARG A 232 -39.22 15.50 24.07
N VAL A 233 -38.35 14.52 23.78
CA VAL A 233 -37.69 14.47 22.48
C VAL A 233 -38.81 14.14 21.52
N ASP A 234 -39.37 15.16 20.91
CA ASP A 234 -40.44 15.00 19.94
C ASP A 234 -39.87 14.14 18.80
N TRP A 235 -40.35 12.90 18.66
CA TRP A 235 -39.81 11.93 17.70
C TRP A 235 -40.06 12.41 16.25
N ARG A 236 -40.99 13.36 16.07
CA ARG A 236 -41.29 14.09 14.83
C ARG A 236 -40.35 15.28 14.56
N ALA A 237 -39.46 15.64 15.50
CA ALA A 237 -38.53 16.77 15.37
C ALA A 237 -37.47 16.66 14.25
N PRO A 238 -36.96 15.49 13.82
CA PRO A 238 -35.99 15.44 12.72
C PRO A 238 -36.56 16.00 11.42
N ILE A 239 -37.80 15.63 11.09
CA ILE A 239 -38.53 16.06 9.89
C ILE A 239 -38.86 17.55 9.97
N ALA A 240 -39.34 18.03 11.12
CA ALA A 240 -39.57 19.46 11.36
C ALA A 240 -38.27 20.31 11.39
N ARG A 241 -37.11 19.71 11.70
CA ARG A 241 -35.78 20.36 11.65
C ARG A 241 -35.17 20.37 10.25
N LEU A 242 -35.52 19.39 9.42
CA LEU A 242 -35.18 19.34 7.99
C LEU A 242 -35.98 20.40 7.20
N ALA A 243 -37.25 20.61 7.55
CA ALA A 243 -38.10 21.67 6.98
C ALA A 243 -37.62 23.11 7.30
N ARG A 244 -36.71 23.28 8.26
CA ARG A 244 -36.11 24.59 8.66
C ARG A 244 -34.66 24.76 8.16
N VAL A 245 -34.20 23.89 7.25
CA VAL A 245 -32.87 24.01 6.63
C VAL A 245 -32.88 25.14 5.60
N HIS A 246 -31.90 26.04 5.68
CA HIS A 246 -31.77 27.14 4.74
C HIS A 246 -31.36 26.57 3.35
N TRP A 247 -31.93 27.09 2.26
CA TRP A 247 -31.69 26.60 0.89
C TRP A 247 -30.20 26.53 0.52
N ALA A 248 -29.38 27.45 1.03
CA ALA A 248 -27.93 27.46 0.80
C ALA A 248 -27.23 26.19 1.34
N THR A 249 -27.74 25.60 2.43
CA THR A 249 -27.24 24.32 2.94
C THR A 249 -27.58 23.19 1.99
N TRP A 250 -28.81 23.13 1.47
CA TRP A 250 -29.21 22.15 0.45
C TRP A 250 -28.38 22.26 -0.83
N LEU A 251 -28.08 23.48 -1.28
CA LEU A 251 -27.23 23.69 -2.44
C LEU A 251 -25.78 23.22 -2.18
N ALA A 252 -25.25 23.49 -0.99
CA ALA A 252 -23.95 22.96 -0.58
C ALA A 252 -23.95 21.43 -0.49
N ASP A 253 -25.04 20.82 0.02
CA ASP A 253 -25.22 19.37 0.06
C ASP A 253 -25.16 18.77 -1.34
N ALA A 254 -25.93 19.33 -2.28
CA ALA A 254 -25.91 18.88 -3.67
C ALA A 254 -24.50 18.99 -4.29
N GLY A 255 -23.81 20.12 -4.10
CA GLY A 255 -22.47 20.32 -4.65
C GLY A 255 -21.42 19.40 -4.07
N VAL A 256 -21.39 19.23 -2.74
CA VAL A 256 -20.43 18.35 -2.05
C VAL A 256 -20.70 16.89 -2.42
N ILE A 257 -21.95 16.43 -2.36
CA ILE A 257 -22.30 15.04 -2.68
C ILE A 257 -22.01 14.75 -4.16
N ALA A 258 -22.38 15.64 -5.09
CA ALA A 258 -22.08 15.46 -6.50
C ALA A 258 -20.57 15.37 -6.76
N THR A 259 -19.77 16.20 -6.09
CA THR A 259 -18.31 16.17 -6.21
C THR A 259 -17.73 14.86 -5.67
N LEU A 260 -18.19 14.39 -4.50
CA LEU A 260 -17.77 13.11 -3.93
C LEU A 260 -18.14 11.92 -4.84
N LEU A 261 -19.33 11.93 -5.43
CA LEU A 261 -19.78 10.88 -6.35
C LEU A 261 -18.98 10.88 -7.67
N LEU A 262 -18.68 12.07 -8.21
CA LEU A 262 -17.79 12.20 -9.36
C LEU A 262 -16.39 11.66 -9.03
N TRP A 263 -15.84 12.09 -7.89
CA TRP A 263 -14.52 11.67 -7.41
C TRP A 263 -14.44 10.16 -7.10
N HIS A 264 -15.53 9.52 -6.70
CA HIS A 264 -15.58 8.07 -6.53
C HIS A 264 -15.27 7.32 -7.84
N VAL A 265 -15.61 7.91 -8.99
CA VAL A 265 -15.40 7.32 -10.31
C VAL A 265 -14.06 7.73 -10.91
N VAL A 266 -13.74 9.03 -10.96
CA VAL A 266 -12.52 9.54 -11.64
C VAL A 266 -11.35 9.81 -10.69
N GLY A 267 -11.59 9.82 -9.38
CA GLY A 267 -10.63 10.20 -8.36
C GLY A 267 -9.52 9.19 -8.14
N ALA A 268 -8.38 9.69 -7.66
CA ALA A 268 -7.19 8.91 -7.43
C ALA A 268 -7.39 7.81 -6.36
N THR A 269 -6.70 6.69 -6.55
CA THR A 269 -6.59 5.63 -5.53
C THR A 269 -5.52 5.97 -4.50
N SER A 270 -5.53 5.28 -3.35
CA SER A 270 -4.51 5.48 -2.30
C SER A 270 -3.39 4.43 -2.37
N SER A 271 -2.25 4.72 -1.72
CA SER A 271 -1.05 3.88 -1.73
C SER A 271 -1.24 2.47 -1.14
N ASP A 272 -2.24 2.28 -0.27
CA ASP A 272 -2.53 1.00 0.39
C ASP A 272 -3.82 0.33 -0.14
N ASP A 273 -4.34 0.74 -1.29
CA ASP A 273 -5.54 0.11 -1.87
C ASP A 273 -5.26 -1.35 -2.24
N GLY A 274 -4.14 -1.61 -2.92
CA GLY A 274 -3.72 -2.97 -3.25
C GLY A 274 -3.37 -3.79 -2.00
N TYR A 275 -2.74 -3.16 -1.00
CA TYR A 275 -2.41 -3.78 0.29
C TYR A 275 -3.64 -4.36 0.99
N ASN A 276 -4.63 -3.50 1.25
CA ASN A 276 -5.85 -3.88 1.98
C ASN A 276 -6.73 -4.82 1.16
N LEU A 277 -6.77 -4.65 -0.17
CA LEU A 277 -7.53 -5.53 -1.06
C LEU A 277 -6.98 -6.96 -1.05
N THR A 278 -5.66 -7.15 -1.17
CA THR A 278 -5.04 -8.49 -1.15
C THR A 278 -5.28 -9.18 0.19
N ILE A 279 -5.04 -8.48 1.31
CA ILE A 279 -5.29 -9.03 2.66
C ILE A 279 -6.76 -9.44 2.82
N ALA A 280 -7.70 -8.60 2.38
CA ALA A 280 -9.13 -8.91 2.44
C ALA A 280 -9.52 -10.14 1.60
N ARG A 281 -8.88 -10.33 0.43
CA ARG A 281 -9.14 -11.47 -0.49
C ARG A 281 -8.53 -12.78 0.01
N VAL A 282 -7.38 -12.76 0.68
CA VAL A 282 -6.68 -13.96 1.16
C VAL A 282 -7.20 -14.43 2.53
N ALA A 283 -7.65 -13.51 3.39
CA ALA A 283 -8.10 -13.81 4.75
C ALA A 283 -9.11 -14.96 4.89
N PRO A 284 -10.13 -15.14 4.01
CA PRO A 284 -11.08 -16.25 4.14
C PRO A 284 -10.45 -17.64 4.09
N LYS A 285 -9.43 -17.84 3.24
CA LYS A 285 -8.76 -19.13 3.05
C LYS A 285 -7.62 -19.34 4.06
N ALA A 286 -6.95 -18.27 4.47
CA ALA A 286 -5.94 -18.29 5.54
C ALA A 286 -6.55 -18.63 6.91
N GLY A 287 -7.82 -18.25 7.14
CA GLY A 287 -8.55 -18.50 8.39
C GLY A 287 -8.38 -17.39 9.44
N TYR A 288 -7.64 -16.33 9.13
CA TYR A 288 -7.46 -15.12 9.93
C TYR A 288 -7.04 -13.96 9.01
N VAL A 289 -7.06 -12.72 9.54
CA VAL A 289 -6.56 -11.56 8.80
C VAL A 289 -5.04 -11.52 8.93
N VAL A 290 -4.38 -12.07 7.91
CA VAL A 290 -2.93 -12.20 7.80
C VAL A 290 -2.30 -10.96 7.17
N ASN A 291 -1.13 -10.55 7.67
CA ASN A 291 -0.27 -9.65 6.92
C ASN A 291 0.44 -10.42 5.81
N TYR A 292 -0.10 -10.31 4.60
CA TYR A 292 0.36 -11.07 3.44
C TYR A 292 1.75 -10.65 2.92
N TYR A 293 2.15 -9.40 3.14
CA TYR A 293 3.32 -8.82 2.49
C TYR A 293 4.55 -8.70 3.38
N ARG A 294 4.41 -8.80 4.71
CA ARG A 294 5.49 -8.60 5.68
C ARG A 294 5.18 -9.29 7.01
N TYR A 295 6.15 -9.33 7.92
CA TYR A 295 5.97 -9.74 9.32
C TYR A 295 5.65 -11.22 9.51
N PHE A 296 6.16 -12.10 8.64
CA PHE A 296 6.15 -13.55 8.82
C PHE A 296 4.73 -14.14 8.98
N GLY A 297 3.76 -13.60 8.23
CA GLY A 297 2.36 -14.03 8.32
C GLY A 297 1.69 -13.73 9.65
N THR A 298 2.16 -12.73 10.42
CA THR A 298 1.45 -12.34 11.64
C THR A 298 0.06 -11.75 11.35
N THR A 299 -0.82 -11.75 12.34
CA THR A 299 -2.14 -11.14 12.22
C THR A 299 -2.13 -9.61 12.28
N GLU A 300 -3.13 -8.97 11.66
CA GLU A 300 -3.41 -7.53 11.80
C GLU A 300 -4.09 -7.11 13.10
N ALA A 301 -4.44 -8.06 13.98
CA ALA A 301 -4.95 -7.70 15.30
C ALA A 301 -3.96 -6.80 16.06
N PRO A 302 -4.42 -5.74 16.75
CA PRO A 302 -5.81 -5.46 17.11
C PRO A 302 -6.65 -4.67 16.08
N PHE A 303 -6.11 -4.35 14.89
CA PHE A 303 -6.71 -3.40 13.93
C PHE A 303 -7.45 -4.05 12.75
N ASP A 304 -7.95 -5.27 12.92
CA ASP A 304 -8.34 -6.14 11.80
C ASP A 304 -9.85 -6.15 11.48
N TRP A 305 -10.69 -5.49 12.27
CA TRP A 305 -12.15 -5.60 12.13
C TRP A 305 -12.67 -4.99 10.82
N TYR A 306 -12.05 -3.91 10.35
CA TYR A 306 -12.42 -3.28 9.08
C TYR A 306 -11.98 -4.13 7.88
N LEU A 307 -10.78 -4.73 7.94
CA LEU A 307 -10.32 -5.67 6.94
C LEU A 307 -11.24 -6.91 6.86
N ALA A 308 -11.78 -7.36 7.98
CA ALA A 308 -12.78 -8.42 8.01
C ALA A 308 -14.09 -8.01 7.31
N VAL A 309 -14.51 -6.74 7.39
CA VAL A 309 -15.65 -6.20 6.62
C VAL A 309 -15.30 -6.15 5.13
N LEU A 310 -14.14 -5.62 4.76
CA LEU A 310 -13.68 -5.58 3.37
C LEU A 310 -13.61 -6.98 2.76
N SER A 311 -13.20 -7.99 3.54
CA SER A 311 -13.20 -9.39 3.11
C SER A 311 -14.59 -9.90 2.71
N LYS A 312 -15.65 -9.45 3.40
CA LYS A 312 -17.04 -9.75 3.02
C LYS A 312 -17.48 -9.00 1.76
N LEU A 313 -17.05 -7.75 1.58
CA LEU A 313 -17.33 -6.99 0.35
C LEU A 313 -16.62 -7.61 -0.86
N ALA A 314 -15.36 -8.05 -0.69
CA ALA A 314 -14.54 -8.66 -1.74
C ALA A 314 -15.10 -10.01 -2.22
N ALA A 315 -15.89 -10.70 -1.38
CA ALA A 315 -16.60 -11.92 -1.78
C ALA A 315 -17.75 -11.67 -2.76
N VAL A 316 -18.29 -10.44 -2.81
CA VAL A 316 -19.33 -10.04 -3.78
C VAL A 316 -18.68 -9.60 -5.09
N SER A 317 -17.75 -8.65 -5.01
CA SER A 317 -16.95 -8.18 -6.15
C SER A 317 -15.66 -7.55 -5.67
N THR A 318 -14.59 -7.65 -6.44
CA THR A 318 -13.29 -7.02 -6.17
C THR A 318 -13.09 -5.71 -6.92
N ALA A 319 -14.09 -5.25 -7.68
CA ALA A 319 -14.01 -4.00 -8.44
C ALA A 319 -13.76 -2.78 -7.52
N GLY A 320 -12.85 -1.90 -7.92
CA GLY A 320 -12.45 -0.74 -7.12
C GLY A 320 -13.61 0.22 -6.78
N VAL A 321 -14.57 0.41 -7.68
CA VAL A 321 -15.79 1.21 -7.44
C VAL A 321 -16.72 0.60 -6.38
N TRP A 322 -16.69 -0.71 -6.17
CA TRP A 322 -17.49 -1.39 -5.15
C TRP A 322 -16.76 -1.38 -3.81
N MET A 323 -15.49 -1.79 -3.82
CA MET A 323 -14.68 -1.90 -2.60
C MET A 323 -14.52 -0.57 -1.86
N ARG A 324 -14.51 0.56 -2.59
CA ARG A 324 -14.36 1.91 -2.01
C ARG A 324 -15.68 2.56 -1.55
N LEU A 325 -16.83 1.89 -1.71
CA LEU A 325 -18.13 2.44 -1.27
C LEU A 325 -18.16 2.88 0.21
N PRO A 326 -17.59 2.12 1.18
CA PRO A 326 -17.58 2.55 2.58
C PRO A 326 -16.89 3.91 2.78
N ALA A 327 -15.82 4.20 2.03
CA ALA A 327 -15.11 5.47 2.11
C ALA A 327 -16.00 6.63 1.65
N THR A 328 -16.65 6.49 0.49
CA THR A 328 -17.53 7.53 -0.07
C THR A 328 -18.76 7.77 0.80
N LEU A 329 -19.38 6.70 1.31
CA LEU A 329 -20.50 6.81 2.25
C LEU A 329 -20.09 7.50 3.56
N ALA A 330 -18.88 7.23 4.05
CA ALA A 330 -18.34 7.93 5.21
C ALA A 330 -18.11 9.42 4.94
N GLY A 331 -17.67 9.79 3.74
CA GLY A 331 -17.55 11.19 3.31
C GLY A 331 -18.88 11.93 3.26
N ILE A 332 -19.90 11.31 2.66
CA ILE A 332 -21.26 11.85 2.63
C ILE A 332 -21.81 12.02 4.05
N ALA A 333 -21.65 11.00 4.91
CA ALA A 333 -22.08 11.07 6.30
C ALA A 333 -21.35 12.16 7.09
N CYS A 334 -20.03 12.32 6.91
CA CYS A 334 -19.24 13.40 7.49
C CYS A 334 -19.82 14.76 7.13
N TRP A 335 -20.04 15.00 5.83
CA TRP A 335 -20.58 16.27 5.35
C TRP A 335 -21.97 16.56 5.91
N LEU A 336 -22.88 15.59 5.87
CA LEU A 336 -24.24 15.76 6.41
C LEU A 336 -24.21 16.07 7.92
N ILE A 337 -23.30 15.46 8.68
CA ILE A 337 -23.10 15.80 10.10
C ILE A 337 -22.61 17.24 10.26
N ILE A 338 -21.65 17.69 9.43
CA ILE A 338 -21.12 19.06 9.47
C ILE A 338 -22.25 20.07 9.18
N GLY A 339 -22.90 19.94 8.02
CA GLY A 339 -23.90 20.88 7.53
C GLY A 339 -25.16 20.95 8.38
N HIS A 340 -25.65 19.81 8.88
CA HIS A 340 -26.97 19.74 9.54
C HIS A 340 -26.91 19.76 11.07
N TRP A 341 -25.78 19.42 11.69
CA TRP A 341 -25.65 19.33 13.15
C TRP A 341 -24.55 20.24 13.72
N LEU A 342 -23.32 20.11 13.21
CA LEU A 342 -22.15 20.76 13.79
C LEU A 342 -22.23 22.28 13.66
N LEU A 343 -22.45 22.82 12.45
CA LEU A 343 -22.52 24.26 12.22
C LEU A 343 -23.67 24.93 13.02
N ARG A 344 -24.81 24.23 13.13
CA ARG A 344 -25.95 24.69 13.95
C ARG A 344 -25.61 24.70 15.44
N ARG A 345 -24.87 23.70 15.93
CA ARG A 345 -24.43 23.66 17.34
C ARG A 345 -23.49 24.83 17.68
N LEU A 346 -22.65 25.22 16.73
CA LEU A 346 -21.69 26.31 16.89
C LEU A 346 -22.33 27.70 16.82
N GLY A 347 -23.41 27.90 16.06
CA GLY A 347 -24.07 29.21 15.96
C GLY A 347 -25.52 29.12 15.48
N PRO A 348 -26.47 28.77 16.35
CA PRO A 348 -27.87 28.48 15.97
C PRO A 348 -28.76 29.72 15.76
N ALA A 349 -28.31 30.90 16.20
CA ALA A 349 -29.11 32.13 16.16
C ALA A 349 -29.32 32.65 14.74
N ARG A 350 -30.38 33.46 14.52
CA ARG A 350 -30.56 34.23 13.28
C ARG A 350 -29.36 35.18 13.12
N GLY A 351 -28.65 35.08 12.01
CA GLY A 351 -27.38 35.80 11.77
C GLY A 351 -26.13 35.14 12.38
N GLY A 352 -26.26 33.96 13.01
CA GLY A 352 -25.15 33.12 13.48
C GLY A 352 -24.51 32.29 12.36
N LEU A 353 -23.49 31.50 12.71
CA LEU A 353 -22.67 30.72 11.78
C LEU A 353 -23.49 29.90 10.77
N ALA A 354 -24.51 29.17 11.23
CA ALA A 354 -25.27 28.24 10.39
C ALA A 354 -26.20 28.94 9.37
N ALA A 355 -26.54 30.21 9.60
CA ALA A 355 -27.35 31.00 8.67
C ALA A 355 -26.49 31.77 7.64
N ASN A 356 -25.17 31.81 7.84
CA ASN A 356 -24.26 32.52 6.93
C ASN A 356 -23.93 31.64 5.72
N ARG A 357 -24.41 32.06 4.54
CA ARG A 357 -24.25 31.33 3.27
C ARG A 357 -22.78 31.10 2.90
N VAL A 358 -21.95 32.15 3.03
CA VAL A 358 -20.52 32.06 2.68
C VAL A 358 -19.80 31.10 3.62
N ALA A 359 -20.11 31.14 4.93
CA ALA A 359 -19.50 30.22 5.89
C ALA A 359 -19.85 28.74 5.60
N VAL A 360 -21.09 28.46 5.18
CA VAL A 360 -21.50 27.10 4.78
C VAL A 360 -20.78 26.65 3.51
N PHE A 361 -20.69 27.51 2.49
CA PHE A 361 -19.95 27.18 1.27
C PHE A 361 -18.45 26.99 1.54
N THR A 362 -17.84 27.82 2.39
CA THR A 362 -16.44 27.63 2.80
C THR A 362 -16.25 26.30 3.54
N ALA A 363 -17.22 25.89 4.38
CA ALA A 363 -17.18 24.60 5.04
C ALA A 363 -17.11 23.45 4.03
N GLY A 364 -17.97 23.49 3.00
CA GLY A 364 -18.01 22.50 1.93
C GLY A 364 -16.73 22.47 1.10
N ALA A 365 -16.24 23.65 0.69
CA ALA A 365 -15.01 23.77 -0.11
C ALA A 365 -13.77 23.26 0.65
N VAL A 366 -13.59 23.66 1.91
CA VAL A 366 -12.47 23.21 2.74
C VAL A 366 -12.59 21.72 3.09
N PHE A 367 -13.80 21.22 3.33
CA PHE A 367 -14.03 19.78 3.52
C PHE A 367 -13.61 18.98 2.27
N LEU A 368 -14.05 19.40 1.08
CA LEU A 368 -13.67 18.75 -0.18
C LEU A 368 -12.14 18.81 -0.39
N ALA A 369 -11.53 19.99 -0.25
CA ALA A 369 -10.08 20.17 -0.39
C ALA A 369 -9.26 19.31 0.59
N ALA A 370 -9.82 18.99 1.75
CA ALA A 370 -9.18 18.09 2.73
C ALA A 370 -9.55 16.61 2.56
N TRP A 371 -10.65 16.29 1.86
CA TRP A 371 -11.13 14.94 1.66
C TRP A 371 -10.54 14.30 0.41
N LEU A 372 -10.64 14.98 -0.74
CA LEU A 372 -10.24 14.47 -2.06
C LEU A 372 -8.79 13.95 -2.10
N PRO A 373 -7.78 14.66 -1.55
CA PRO A 373 -6.38 14.21 -1.65
C PRO A 373 -5.99 13.05 -0.72
N PHE A 374 -6.84 12.65 0.23
CA PHE A 374 -6.53 11.65 1.25
C PHE A 374 -7.51 10.47 1.30
N ASN A 375 -8.82 10.73 1.25
CA ASN A 375 -9.87 9.83 1.73
C ASN A 375 -10.69 9.19 0.59
N ASN A 376 -10.02 8.63 -0.42
CA ASN A 376 -10.70 7.96 -1.54
C ASN A 376 -10.46 6.45 -1.60
N GLY A 377 -9.39 5.95 -0.96
CA GLY A 377 -8.96 4.56 -1.01
C GLY A 377 -9.60 3.62 0.01
N LEU A 378 -8.98 2.44 0.18
CA LEU A 378 -9.38 1.42 1.17
C LEU A 378 -8.73 1.60 2.54
N ARG A 379 -7.90 2.63 2.72
CA ARG A 379 -7.36 2.97 4.04
C ARG A 379 -8.47 3.38 5.01
N PRO A 380 -8.27 3.25 6.33
CA PRO A 380 -9.34 3.50 7.30
C PRO A 380 -9.58 4.97 7.66
N GLU A 381 -8.77 5.93 7.18
CA GLU A 381 -8.94 7.36 7.47
C GLU A 381 -10.36 7.92 7.19
N PRO A 382 -11.08 7.53 6.11
CA PRO A 382 -12.46 7.96 5.90
C PRO A 382 -13.38 7.61 7.09
N LEU A 383 -13.22 6.42 7.66
CA LEU A 383 -13.98 5.97 8.82
C LEU A 383 -13.49 6.63 10.12
N ILE A 384 -12.19 6.91 10.24
CA ILE A 384 -11.65 7.65 11.38
C ILE A 384 -12.20 9.08 11.41
N ALA A 385 -12.19 9.79 10.28
CA ALA A 385 -12.75 11.13 10.17
C ALA A 385 -14.24 11.16 10.56
N LEU A 386 -15.01 10.16 10.13
CA LEU A 386 -16.41 10.00 10.53
C LEU A 386 -16.53 9.71 12.04
N GLY A 387 -15.75 8.76 12.56
CA GLY A 387 -15.73 8.38 13.97
C GLY A 387 -15.43 9.55 14.90
N VAL A 388 -14.48 10.41 14.52
CA VAL A 388 -14.14 11.65 15.24
C VAL A 388 -15.34 12.60 15.30
N LEU A 389 -16.00 12.85 14.16
CA LEU A 389 -17.17 13.75 14.11
C LEU A 389 -18.37 13.19 14.88
N VAL A 390 -18.67 11.90 14.73
CA VAL A 390 -19.77 11.23 15.46
C VAL A 390 -19.51 11.30 16.96
N THR A 391 -18.28 11.02 17.40
CA THR A 391 -17.89 11.12 18.82
C THR A 391 -18.08 12.55 19.32
N TRP A 392 -17.60 13.55 18.58
CA TRP A 392 -17.74 14.96 18.96
C TRP A 392 -19.21 15.39 19.08
N VAL A 393 -20.06 15.00 18.11
CA VAL A 393 -21.50 15.31 18.13
C VAL A 393 -22.21 14.64 19.29
N LEU A 394 -21.88 13.38 19.61
CA LEU A 394 -22.45 12.67 20.75
C LEU A 394 -22.05 13.30 22.08
N VAL A 395 -20.80 13.72 22.23
CA VAL A 395 -20.30 14.48 23.40
C VAL A 395 -21.01 15.82 23.52
N GLU A 396 -21.14 16.59 22.44
CA GLU A 396 -21.91 17.84 22.44
C GLU A 396 -23.37 17.64 22.83
N ARG A 397 -23.99 16.56 22.33
CA ARG A 397 -25.37 16.21 22.64
C ARG A 397 -25.52 15.81 24.11
N ALA A 398 -24.57 15.05 24.66
CA ALA A 398 -24.54 14.71 26.09
C ALA A 398 -24.49 15.98 26.95
N ILE A 399 -23.58 16.92 26.61
CA ILE A 399 -23.37 18.17 27.35
C ILE A 399 -24.58 19.10 27.22
N ALA A 400 -25.11 19.30 26.01
CA ALA A 400 -26.23 20.19 25.77
C ALA A 400 -27.53 19.70 26.43
N LEU A 401 -27.78 18.38 26.43
CA LEU A 401 -28.99 17.80 27.01
C LEU A 401 -28.84 17.45 28.50
N GLY A 402 -27.62 17.44 29.05
CA GLY A 402 -27.34 16.96 30.40
C GLY A 402 -27.58 15.45 30.57
N ARG A 403 -27.33 14.67 29.52
CA ARG A 403 -27.61 13.22 29.43
C ARG A 403 -26.31 12.43 29.31
N LEU A 404 -26.26 11.23 29.90
CA LEU A 404 -25.04 10.40 29.95
C LEU A 404 -25.06 9.23 28.95
N ALA A 405 -26.23 8.78 28.50
CA ALA A 405 -26.31 7.74 27.48
C ALA A 405 -25.61 8.13 26.15
N PRO A 406 -25.70 9.37 25.62
CA PRO A 406 -24.93 9.76 24.44
C PRO A 406 -23.42 9.74 24.68
N ALA A 407 -22.97 10.03 25.92
CA ALA A 407 -21.55 9.94 26.27
C ALA A 407 -21.07 8.48 26.31
N ALA A 408 -21.89 7.56 26.82
CA ALA A 408 -21.60 6.13 26.78
C ALA A 408 -21.48 5.61 25.34
N VAL A 409 -22.39 6.00 24.44
CA VAL A 409 -22.30 5.68 23.01
C VAL A 409 -21.08 6.33 22.37
N ALA A 410 -20.71 7.57 22.76
CA ALA A 410 -19.50 8.22 22.27
C ALA A 410 -18.23 7.43 22.61
N ILE A 411 -18.15 6.83 23.80
CA ILE A 411 -17.04 5.95 24.20
C ILE A 411 -16.97 4.71 23.30
N VAL A 412 -18.11 4.08 22.99
CA VAL A 412 -18.15 2.92 22.08
C VAL A 412 -17.66 3.31 20.67
N VAL A 413 -18.13 4.44 20.14
CA VAL A 413 -17.69 4.91 18.81
C VAL A 413 -16.21 5.26 18.81
N ALA A 414 -15.71 5.96 19.83
CA ALA A 414 -14.31 6.35 19.92
C ALA A 414 -13.36 5.15 20.03
N THR A 415 -13.74 4.14 20.82
CA THR A 415 -12.93 2.91 20.98
C THR A 415 -12.95 2.05 19.73
N LEU A 416 -14.11 1.92 19.06
CA LEU A 416 -14.19 1.26 17.76
C LEU A 416 -13.32 1.97 16.72
N THR A 417 -13.33 3.31 16.72
CA THR A 417 -12.50 4.15 15.86
C THR A 417 -11.00 3.98 16.16
N ALA A 418 -10.63 3.92 17.44
CA ALA A 418 -9.24 3.69 17.86
C ALA A 418 -8.70 2.31 17.44
N THR A 419 -9.59 1.35 17.18
CA THR A 419 -9.23 0.02 16.66
C THR A 419 -9.28 -0.10 15.13
N LEU A 420 -9.50 0.99 14.39
CA LEU A 420 -9.34 1.00 12.94
C LEU A 420 -7.86 1.02 12.51
N ALA A 421 -7.05 1.79 13.23
CA ALA A 421 -5.61 1.95 13.03
C ALA A 421 -5.01 2.69 14.24
N PRO A 422 -3.69 2.69 14.45
CA PRO A 422 -3.06 3.43 15.54
C PRO A 422 -3.41 4.92 15.59
N GLN A 423 -3.52 5.57 14.42
CA GLN A 423 -3.93 6.98 14.29
C GLN A 423 -5.42 7.22 14.59
N GLY A 424 -6.22 6.17 14.76
CA GLY A 424 -7.62 6.26 15.18
C GLY A 424 -7.79 6.83 16.60
N LEU A 425 -6.71 6.92 17.39
CA LEU A 425 -6.68 7.56 18.71
C LEU A 425 -7.19 9.01 18.69
N ILE A 426 -7.18 9.69 17.54
CA ILE A 426 -7.72 11.05 17.39
C ILE A 426 -9.19 11.14 17.87
N ALA A 427 -10.00 10.08 17.74
CA ALA A 427 -11.38 10.08 18.22
C ALA A 427 -11.49 10.30 19.75
N VAL A 428 -10.47 9.90 20.51
CA VAL A 428 -10.39 10.10 21.96
C VAL A 428 -10.25 11.59 22.32
N ALA A 429 -9.69 12.42 21.44
CA ALA A 429 -9.56 13.86 21.68
C ALA A 429 -10.91 14.54 21.95
N ALA A 430 -11.97 14.12 21.23
CA ALA A 430 -13.32 14.64 21.44
C ALA A 430 -13.88 14.28 22.83
N LEU A 431 -13.53 13.11 23.37
CA LEU A 431 -13.90 12.70 24.73
C LEU A 431 -13.14 13.53 25.77
N LEU A 432 -11.82 13.70 25.60
CA LEU A 432 -10.96 14.43 26.54
C LEU A 432 -11.38 15.89 26.69
N THR A 433 -11.66 16.57 25.59
CA THR A 433 -12.10 17.99 25.63
C THR A 433 -13.48 18.17 26.26
N GLY A 434 -14.36 17.17 26.15
CA GLY A 434 -15.68 17.17 26.77
C GLY A 434 -15.71 16.70 28.23
N ALA A 435 -14.64 16.08 28.72
CA ALA A 435 -14.62 15.33 29.98
C ALA A 435 -15.06 16.17 31.19
N ARG A 436 -14.56 17.40 31.33
CA ARG A 436 -14.93 18.29 32.45
C ARG A 436 -16.43 18.58 32.48
N ALA A 437 -17.05 18.82 31.33
CA ALA A 437 -18.48 19.08 31.25
C ALA A 437 -19.30 17.82 31.54
N ILE A 438 -18.85 16.65 31.10
CA ILE A 438 -19.48 15.36 31.43
C ILE A 438 -19.38 15.08 32.94
N ALA A 439 -18.22 15.30 33.56
CA ALA A 439 -18.03 15.15 35.00
C ALA A 439 -18.96 16.07 35.80
N GLN A 440 -19.20 17.30 35.33
CA GLN A 440 -20.18 18.20 35.94
C GLN A 440 -21.62 17.68 35.83
N VAL A 441 -21.99 17.03 34.72
CA VAL A 441 -23.30 16.37 34.56
C VAL A 441 -23.44 15.21 35.55
N ILE A 442 -22.41 14.36 35.69
CA ILE A 442 -22.40 13.27 36.67
C ILE A 442 -22.54 13.83 38.09
N ARG A 443 -21.74 14.83 38.45
CA ARG A 443 -21.77 15.44 39.79
C ARG A 443 -23.14 16.03 40.14
N ARG A 444 -23.80 16.70 39.18
CA ARG A 444 -25.15 17.26 39.37
C ARG A 444 -26.23 16.20 39.60
N ARG A 445 -26.00 14.97 39.14
CA ARG A 445 -26.95 13.85 39.25
C ARG A 445 -26.62 12.87 40.38
N ARG A 446 -25.52 13.10 41.09
CA ARG A 446 -25.02 12.21 42.15
C ARG A 446 -26.05 11.93 43.23
N ALA A 447 -26.82 12.95 43.65
CA ALA A 447 -27.83 12.80 44.69
C ALA A 447 -29.01 11.93 44.25
N THR A 448 -29.28 11.82 42.95
CA THR A 448 -30.45 11.08 42.43
C THR A 448 -30.11 9.72 41.89
N ASP A 449 -29.00 9.60 41.16
CA ASP A 449 -28.64 8.39 40.41
C ASP A 449 -27.47 7.63 41.07
N GLY A 450 -26.91 8.20 42.14
CA GLY A 450 -25.64 7.75 42.72
C GLY A 450 -24.44 8.07 41.84
N LEU A 451 -23.26 7.59 42.26
CA LEU A 451 -22.02 7.69 41.47
C LEU A 451 -21.71 6.40 40.70
N LEU A 452 -22.13 5.24 41.23
CA LEU A 452 -21.75 3.93 40.69
C LEU A 452 -22.46 3.62 39.37
N ALA A 453 -23.77 3.84 39.27
CA ALA A 453 -24.53 3.55 38.05
C ALA A 453 -23.96 4.20 36.78
N PRO A 454 -23.69 5.53 36.73
CA PRO A 454 -23.11 6.14 35.53
C PRO A 454 -21.68 5.67 35.26
N LEU A 455 -20.85 5.47 36.29
CA LEU A 455 -19.47 5.02 36.09
C LEU A 455 -19.41 3.57 35.60
N ALA A 456 -20.26 2.69 36.12
CA ALA A 456 -20.36 1.30 35.69
C ALA A 456 -20.74 1.21 34.20
N VAL A 457 -21.72 1.99 33.75
CA VAL A 457 -22.13 2.03 32.34
C VAL A 457 -21.00 2.56 31.44
N LEU A 458 -20.34 3.66 31.83
CA LEU A 458 -19.24 4.23 31.04
C LEU A 458 -18.03 3.29 30.95
N ALA A 459 -17.69 2.60 32.05
CA ALA A 459 -16.63 1.60 32.08
C ALA A 459 -16.99 0.37 31.23
N ALA A 460 -18.24 -0.10 31.32
CA ALA A 460 -18.73 -1.21 30.49
C ALA A 460 -18.66 -0.86 29.00
N SER A 461 -19.08 0.36 28.61
CA SER A 461 -18.96 0.87 27.25
C SER A 461 -17.52 0.91 26.73
N LEU A 462 -16.55 1.27 27.57
CA LEU A 462 -15.13 1.23 27.23
C LEU A 462 -14.64 -0.22 27.01
N SER A 463 -15.04 -1.13 27.90
CA SER A 463 -14.60 -2.53 27.84
C SER A 463 -15.12 -3.32 26.65
N LEU A 464 -16.23 -2.88 26.03
CA LEU A 464 -16.86 -3.56 24.89
C LEU A 464 -15.93 -3.77 23.70
N VAL A 465 -14.92 -2.91 23.52
CA VAL A 465 -13.92 -3.03 22.44
C VAL A 465 -13.18 -4.38 22.46
N THR A 466 -13.02 -4.98 23.64
CA THR A 466 -12.38 -6.31 23.80
C THR A 466 -13.14 -7.41 23.05
N VAL A 467 -14.47 -7.31 22.96
CA VAL A 467 -15.33 -8.24 22.21
C VAL A 467 -15.02 -8.18 20.72
N VAL A 468 -14.71 -7.00 20.19
CA VAL A 468 -14.40 -6.78 18.77
C VAL A 468 -12.98 -7.23 18.43
N VAL A 469 -12.00 -6.80 19.24
CA VAL A 469 -10.57 -7.08 19.04
C VAL A 469 -10.27 -8.56 19.24
N PHE A 470 -10.75 -9.15 20.33
CA PHE A 470 -10.43 -10.53 20.71
C PHE A 470 -11.53 -11.53 20.33
N ARG A 471 -12.34 -11.20 19.30
CA ARG A 471 -13.42 -12.07 18.79
C ARG A 471 -12.94 -13.47 18.39
N SER A 472 -11.73 -13.55 17.82
CA SER A 472 -11.05 -14.80 17.46
C SER A 472 -9.71 -14.90 18.19
N GLN A 473 -8.82 -13.93 17.95
CA GLN A 473 -7.49 -13.85 18.54
C GLN A 473 -7.51 -13.78 20.08
N THR A 474 -6.41 -14.19 20.69
CA THR A 474 -6.21 -14.21 22.14
C THR A 474 -5.21 -13.13 22.57
N LEU A 475 -5.08 -12.88 23.87
CA LEU A 475 -4.09 -11.94 24.37
C LEU A 475 -2.67 -12.33 23.95
N ALA A 476 -2.32 -13.61 24.03
CA ALA A 476 -1.00 -14.12 23.64
C ALA A 476 -0.70 -13.91 22.15
N THR A 477 -1.67 -14.12 21.25
CA THR A 477 -1.45 -13.93 19.81
C THR A 477 -1.35 -12.46 19.43
N VAL A 478 -2.15 -11.58 20.04
CA VAL A 478 -2.05 -10.13 19.81
C VAL A 478 -0.73 -9.57 20.34
N ALA A 479 -0.27 -10.04 21.51
CA ALA A 479 1.02 -9.65 22.07
C ALA A 479 2.19 -10.08 21.17
N GLU A 480 2.17 -11.30 20.63
CA GLU A 480 3.19 -11.75 19.68
C GLU A 480 3.15 -10.96 18.37
N ALA A 481 1.96 -10.66 17.84
CA ALA A 481 1.81 -9.86 16.63
C ALA A 481 2.37 -8.44 16.81
N ALA A 482 2.09 -7.79 17.95
CA ALA A 482 2.67 -6.50 18.29
C ALA A 482 4.20 -6.61 18.39
N ARG A 483 4.73 -7.61 19.11
CA ARG A 483 6.19 -7.82 19.25
C ARG A 483 6.89 -7.93 17.90
N ILE A 484 6.33 -8.71 16.97
CA ILE A 484 6.89 -8.89 15.61
C ILE A 484 6.91 -7.54 14.87
N LYS A 485 5.79 -6.82 14.84
CA LYS A 485 5.71 -5.53 14.12
C LYS A 485 6.68 -4.48 14.68
N TYR A 486 6.84 -4.40 16.00
CA TYR A 486 7.81 -3.50 16.63
C TYR A 486 9.27 -3.94 16.42
N LYS A 487 9.55 -5.25 16.38
CA LYS A 487 10.91 -5.77 16.20
C LYS A 487 11.40 -5.67 14.75
N VAL A 488 10.52 -5.93 13.78
CA VAL A 488 10.82 -5.92 12.35
C VAL A 488 10.72 -4.50 11.76
N GLY A 489 9.76 -3.69 12.20
CA GLY A 489 9.57 -2.33 11.70
C GLY A 489 9.10 -2.23 10.24
N PRO A 490 8.98 -1.00 9.71
CA PRO A 490 9.52 0.24 10.26
C PRO A 490 8.65 0.89 11.34
N THR A 491 9.27 1.37 12.42
CA THR A 491 8.63 2.17 13.47
C THR A 491 9.47 3.40 13.80
N ILE A 492 8.84 4.56 13.92
CA ILE A 492 9.49 5.84 14.24
C ILE A 492 9.11 6.26 15.65
N ALA A 493 10.12 6.62 16.45
CA ALA A 493 9.94 7.01 17.85
C ALA A 493 9.09 8.28 18.01
N TRP A 494 8.53 8.46 19.21
CA TRP A 494 7.63 9.57 19.53
C TRP A 494 8.30 10.96 19.41
N TYR A 495 9.58 11.07 19.77
CA TYR A 495 10.33 12.34 19.70
C TYR A 495 10.66 12.78 18.27
N GLN A 496 10.40 11.93 17.26
CA GLN A 496 10.60 12.24 15.84
C GLN A 496 9.29 12.56 15.11
N GLU A 497 8.22 12.94 15.82
CA GLU A 497 6.92 13.31 15.20
C GLU A 497 7.06 14.38 14.11
N TRP A 498 8.03 15.29 14.20
CA TRP A 498 8.25 16.33 13.20
C TRP A 498 8.54 15.77 11.79
N LEU A 499 9.02 14.54 11.68
CA LEU A 499 9.21 13.87 10.39
C LEU A 499 7.91 13.78 9.58
N ARG A 500 6.74 13.71 10.23
CA ARG A 500 5.44 13.70 9.53
C ARG A 500 5.23 14.97 8.72
N TYR A 501 5.55 16.12 9.32
CA TYR A 501 5.43 17.43 8.70
C TYR A 501 6.50 17.63 7.63
N TYR A 502 7.72 17.12 7.87
CA TYR A 502 8.76 17.06 6.86
C TYR A 502 8.29 16.26 5.63
N PHE A 503 7.79 15.03 5.79
CA PHE A 503 7.31 14.18 4.68
C PHE A 503 6.21 14.85 3.86
N LEU A 504 5.35 15.65 4.49
CA LEU A 504 4.32 16.42 3.80
C LEU A 504 4.89 17.52 2.89
N THR A 505 6.07 18.07 3.22
CA THR A 505 6.70 19.19 2.50
C THR A 505 7.94 18.78 1.71
N VAL A 506 8.25 17.49 1.60
CA VAL A 506 9.35 16.98 0.76
C VAL A 506 9.06 17.28 -0.72
N GLU A 507 10.08 17.78 -1.41
CA GLU A 507 10.06 18.05 -2.84
C GLU A 507 9.92 16.75 -3.67
N SER A 508 9.14 16.82 -4.76
CA SER A 508 8.96 15.73 -5.74
C SER A 508 8.48 14.40 -5.16
N ASN A 509 7.74 14.44 -4.06
CA ASN A 509 7.04 13.29 -3.47
C ASN A 509 5.52 13.45 -3.66
N ALA A 510 4.87 12.48 -4.31
CA ALA A 510 3.41 12.47 -4.47
C ALA A 510 2.66 12.42 -3.12
N GLU A 511 3.29 11.85 -2.09
CA GLU A 511 2.72 11.81 -0.74
C GLU A 511 2.72 13.18 -0.04
N GLY A 512 3.50 14.13 -0.56
CA GLY A 512 3.60 15.54 -0.15
C GLY A 512 3.23 16.51 -1.28
N SER A 513 2.25 16.15 -2.12
CA SER A 513 1.81 16.96 -3.27
C SER A 513 1.14 18.28 -2.88
N MET A 514 0.99 19.18 -3.85
CA MET A 514 0.36 20.50 -3.67
C MET A 514 -1.00 20.43 -2.96
N ALA A 515 -1.89 19.53 -3.40
CA ALA A 515 -3.23 19.37 -2.83
C ALA A 515 -3.18 18.93 -1.35
N ARG A 516 -2.30 17.98 -1.02
CA ARG A 516 -2.12 17.49 0.36
C ARG A 516 -1.55 18.57 1.29
N ARG A 517 -0.57 19.35 0.81
CA ARG A 517 0.00 20.48 1.56
C ARG A 517 -1.08 21.51 1.87
N PHE A 518 -1.86 21.89 0.85
CA PHE A 518 -2.92 22.89 0.97
C PHE A 518 -3.92 22.54 2.08
N ALA A 519 -4.43 21.31 2.08
CA ALA A 519 -5.40 20.84 3.06
C ALA A 519 -4.90 21.01 4.51
N VAL A 520 -3.66 20.58 4.79
CA VAL A 520 -3.08 20.62 6.13
C VAL A 520 -2.74 22.06 6.53
N LEU A 521 -2.13 22.84 5.63
CA LEU A 521 -1.76 24.23 5.91
C LEU A 521 -2.98 25.11 6.19
N VAL A 522 -4.07 24.93 5.42
CA VAL A 522 -5.35 25.62 5.67
C VAL A 522 -5.96 25.21 7.01
N MET A 523 -5.92 23.93 7.35
CA MET A 523 -6.37 23.46 8.66
C MET A 523 -5.58 24.13 9.79
N LEU A 524 -4.25 24.16 9.70
CA LEU A 524 -3.38 24.80 10.70
C LEU A 524 -3.63 26.30 10.78
N LEU A 525 -3.76 27.00 9.64
CA LEU A 525 -4.10 28.41 9.58
C LEU A 525 -5.44 28.70 10.28
N CYS A 526 -6.47 27.89 10.01
CA CYS A 526 -7.78 28.02 10.64
C CYS A 526 -7.72 27.74 12.15
N LEU A 527 -6.97 26.70 12.56
CA LEU A 527 -6.80 26.33 13.96
C LEU A 527 -6.14 27.45 14.76
N PHE A 528 -4.95 27.89 14.34
CA PHE A 528 -4.18 28.91 15.04
C PHE A 528 -4.84 30.29 14.93
N GLY A 529 -5.41 30.63 13.78
CA GLY A 529 -6.17 31.87 13.60
C GLY A 529 -7.33 31.98 14.58
N MET A 530 -8.13 30.91 14.71
CA MET A 530 -9.25 30.90 15.67
C MET A 530 -8.79 30.86 17.12
N LEU A 531 -7.70 30.16 17.44
CA LEU A 531 -7.12 30.16 18.78
C LEU A 531 -6.70 31.57 19.21
N VAL A 532 -5.96 32.29 18.36
CA VAL A 532 -5.51 33.66 18.62
C VAL A 532 -6.71 34.60 18.82
N VAL A 533 -7.73 34.48 17.98
CA VAL A 533 -8.93 35.32 18.09
C VAL A 533 -9.68 35.08 19.41
N LEU A 534 -9.89 33.81 19.79
CA LEU A 534 -10.61 33.49 21.02
C LEU A 534 -9.82 33.87 22.28
N LEU A 535 -8.49 33.70 22.27
CA LEU A 535 -7.63 34.17 23.36
C LEU A 535 -7.69 35.69 23.51
N ARG A 536 -7.68 36.43 22.39
CA ARG A 536 -7.65 37.90 22.41
C ARG A 536 -9.00 38.54 22.73
N ARG A 537 -10.12 37.98 22.25
CA ARG A 537 -11.46 38.60 22.35
C ARG A 537 -12.38 37.91 23.36
N GLY A 538 -12.04 36.72 23.85
CA GLY A 538 -12.85 35.92 24.79
C GLY A 538 -14.09 35.27 24.18
N ALA A 539 -14.81 35.97 23.30
CA ALA A 539 -15.97 35.47 22.56
C ALA A 539 -16.10 36.11 21.18
N VAL A 540 -16.83 35.45 20.29
CA VAL A 540 -17.16 35.95 18.95
C VAL A 540 -18.68 36.07 18.84
N PRO A 541 -19.26 37.26 18.60
CA PRO A 541 -20.70 37.41 18.46
C PRO A 541 -21.26 36.49 17.38
N GLY A 542 -22.36 35.79 17.67
CA GLY A 542 -22.98 34.83 16.75
C GLY A 542 -22.33 33.44 16.72
N LEU A 543 -21.28 33.20 17.51
CA LEU A 543 -20.63 31.91 17.72
C LEU A 543 -20.66 31.52 19.21
N ALA A 544 -21.06 30.30 19.52
CA ALA A 544 -21.07 29.77 20.87
C ALA A 544 -19.65 29.35 21.30
N SER A 545 -19.06 30.06 22.27
CA SER A 545 -17.67 29.84 22.70
C SER A 545 -17.40 28.43 23.24
N GLY A 546 -18.32 27.83 24.00
CA GLY A 546 -18.10 26.51 24.62
C GLY A 546 -17.86 25.38 23.62
N PRO A 547 -18.73 25.17 22.63
CA PRO A 547 -18.49 24.25 21.51
C PRO A 547 -17.27 24.64 20.64
N ALA A 548 -17.05 25.94 20.39
CA ALA A 548 -15.90 26.40 19.60
C ALA A 548 -14.55 26.03 20.26
N TRP A 549 -14.41 26.24 21.57
CA TRP A 549 -13.22 25.83 22.32
C TRP A 549 -12.99 24.32 22.30
N ARG A 550 -14.06 23.51 22.36
CA ARG A 550 -13.95 22.05 22.27
C ARG A 550 -13.62 21.57 20.86
N LEU A 551 -14.09 22.25 19.81
CA LEU A 551 -13.68 21.97 18.44
C LEU A 551 -12.17 22.21 18.26
N ILE A 552 -11.68 23.39 18.66
CA ILE A 552 -10.24 23.74 18.62
C ILE A 552 -9.42 22.76 19.46
N GLY A 553 -9.86 22.47 20.69
CA GLY A 553 -9.20 21.52 21.57
C GLY A 553 -9.17 20.11 20.98
N THR A 554 -10.22 19.69 20.26
CA THR A 554 -10.27 18.35 19.65
C THR A 554 -9.24 18.24 18.54
N THR A 555 -9.12 19.26 17.70
CA THR A 555 -8.08 19.31 16.67
C THR A 555 -6.68 19.36 17.27
N ALA A 556 -6.45 20.23 18.27
CA ALA A 556 -5.15 20.38 18.91
C ALA A 556 -4.70 19.11 19.66
N ILE A 557 -5.56 18.52 20.48
CA ILE A 557 -5.27 17.25 21.16
C ILE A 557 -5.15 16.10 20.14
N GLY A 558 -5.93 16.10 19.08
CA GLY A 558 -5.79 15.13 17.99
C GLY A 558 -4.40 15.16 17.35
N LEU A 559 -3.88 16.35 17.05
CA LEU A 559 -2.51 16.53 16.53
C LEU A 559 -1.45 16.06 17.54
N LEU A 560 -1.65 16.30 18.85
CA LEU A 560 -0.74 15.82 19.89
C LEU A 560 -0.80 14.29 20.06
N LEU A 561 -1.97 13.67 19.92
CA LEU A 561 -2.10 12.21 20.02
C LEU A 561 -1.42 11.47 18.86
N LEU A 562 -1.24 12.11 17.70
CA LEU A 562 -0.49 11.54 16.58
C LEU A 562 0.97 11.25 16.93
N THR A 563 1.56 11.94 17.91
CA THR A 563 2.94 11.72 18.37
C THR A 563 3.21 10.26 18.77
N PHE A 564 2.21 9.57 19.32
CA PHE A 564 2.33 8.20 19.82
C PHE A 564 2.06 7.11 18.76
N THR A 565 1.76 7.49 17.52
CA THR A 565 1.55 6.52 16.43
C THR A 565 2.89 5.92 15.98
N PRO A 566 3.03 4.62 15.74
CA PRO A 566 4.32 4.01 15.39
C PRO A 566 4.81 4.39 13.98
N THR A 567 3.90 4.71 13.05
CA THR A 567 4.22 5.18 11.69
C THR A 567 3.79 6.63 11.50
N LYS A 568 4.61 7.42 10.80
CA LYS A 568 4.49 8.90 10.74
C LYS A 568 4.16 9.43 9.34
N TRP A 569 3.42 8.67 8.53
CA TRP A 569 3.14 9.03 7.14
C TRP A 569 2.23 10.26 7.01
N ALA A 570 2.44 11.06 5.95
CA ALA A 570 1.67 12.27 5.67
C ALA A 570 0.19 11.98 5.35
N VAL A 571 -0.12 10.83 4.74
CA VAL A 571 -1.50 10.41 4.42
C VAL A 571 -2.43 10.34 5.65
N GLN A 572 -1.88 10.15 6.86
CA GLN A 572 -2.67 10.05 8.10
C GLN A 572 -3.38 11.37 8.47
N PHE A 573 -3.00 12.51 7.87
CA PHE A 573 -3.73 13.77 8.06
C PHE A 573 -5.17 13.74 7.52
N GLY A 574 -5.52 12.77 6.65
CA GLY A 574 -6.89 12.56 6.17
C GLY A 574 -7.94 12.38 7.28
N ALA A 575 -7.52 11.90 8.46
CA ALA A 575 -8.38 11.78 9.65
C ALA A 575 -8.98 13.12 10.12
N PHE A 576 -8.38 14.26 9.75
CA PHE A 576 -8.85 15.59 10.15
C PHE A 576 -9.79 16.26 9.14
N ALA A 577 -10.07 15.65 7.99
CA ALA A 577 -10.87 16.28 6.92
C ALA A 577 -12.22 16.82 7.42
N GLY A 578 -12.91 16.08 8.29
CA GLY A 578 -14.16 16.51 8.91
C GLY A 578 -14.01 17.74 9.82
N LEU A 579 -12.92 17.81 10.59
CA LEU A 579 -12.61 18.95 11.46
C LEU A 579 -12.15 20.17 10.66
N ALA A 580 -11.41 19.97 9.57
CA ALA A 580 -10.95 21.03 8.69
C ALA A 580 -12.11 21.82 8.07
N GLY A 581 -13.14 21.13 7.55
CA GLY A 581 -14.35 21.79 7.03
C GLY A 581 -15.07 22.63 8.09
N ALA A 582 -15.22 22.10 9.30
CA ALA A 582 -15.83 22.83 10.42
C ALA A 582 -15.00 24.06 10.85
N LEU A 583 -13.68 23.92 10.96
CA LEU A 583 -12.77 25.03 11.29
C LEU A 583 -12.77 26.11 10.20
N GLY A 584 -12.74 25.72 8.92
CA GLY A 584 -12.82 26.66 7.80
C GLY A 584 -14.06 27.56 7.85
N ALA A 585 -15.21 26.97 8.19
CA ALA A 585 -16.46 27.71 8.36
C ALA A 585 -16.38 28.75 9.49
N VAL A 586 -15.87 28.33 10.66
CA VAL A 586 -15.74 29.18 11.85
C VAL A 586 -14.75 30.32 11.59
N THR A 587 -13.61 30.02 10.96
CA THR A 587 -12.60 31.01 10.58
C THR A 587 -13.17 32.04 9.61
N ALA A 588 -13.79 31.61 8.51
CA ALA A 588 -14.37 32.51 7.51
C ALA A 588 -15.44 33.43 8.12
N PHE A 589 -16.31 32.89 8.97
CA PHE A 589 -17.33 33.70 9.67
C PHE A 589 -16.72 34.72 10.62
N THR A 590 -15.69 34.33 11.38
CA THR A 590 -15.07 35.16 12.41
C THR A 590 -14.22 36.27 11.79
N LEU A 591 -13.38 35.93 10.81
CA LEU A 591 -12.50 36.88 10.14
C LEU A 591 -13.27 37.86 9.26
N ALA A 592 -14.44 37.48 8.73
CA ALA A 592 -15.32 38.43 8.06
C ALA A 592 -15.73 39.60 8.98
N ARG A 593 -16.12 39.30 10.22
CA ARG A 593 -16.51 40.32 11.20
C ARG A 593 -15.32 41.15 11.65
N ILE A 594 -14.19 40.49 11.96
CA ILE A 594 -12.99 41.19 12.42
C ILE A 594 -12.37 42.06 11.32
N GLY A 595 -12.38 41.59 10.08
CA GLY A 595 -11.86 42.31 8.91
C GLY A 595 -12.71 43.51 8.50
N LEU A 596 -14.01 43.50 8.81
CA LEU A 596 -14.87 44.68 8.62
C LEU A 596 -14.52 45.82 9.59
N HIS A 597 -14.07 45.50 10.80
CA HIS A 597 -13.62 46.51 11.76
C HIS A 597 -12.20 47.05 11.45
N SER A 598 -11.34 46.27 10.77
CA SER A 598 -9.96 46.68 10.48
C SER A 598 -9.45 46.20 9.12
N ARG A 599 -9.12 47.17 8.25
CA ARG A 599 -8.48 46.91 6.94
C ARG A 599 -7.19 46.10 7.07
N ARG A 600 -6.34 46.45 8.05
CA ARG A 600 -5.07 45.77 8.31
C ARG A 600 -5.28 44.28 8.55
N ASN A 601 -6.24 43.92 9.41
CA ASN A 601 -6.48 42.52 9.73
C ASN A 601 -7.02 41.74 8.52
N LEU A 602 -7.85 42.37 7.67
CA LEU A 602 -8.29 41.77 6.42
C LEU A 602 -7.11 41.55 5.45
N THR A 603 -6.23 42.54 5.29
CA THR A 603 -5.04 42.43 4.43
C THR A 603 -4.06 41.37 4.94
N LEU A 604 -3.85 41.26 6.26
CA LEU A 604 -3.02 40.20 6.86
C LEU A 604 -3.60 38.81 6.62
N TYR A 605 -4.93 38.66 6.69
CA TYR A 605 -5.58 37.39 6.37
C TYR A 605 -5.38 36.98 4.91
N VAL A 606 -5.56 37.91 3.98
CA VAL A 606 -5.30 37.68 2.55
C VAL A 606 -3.83 37.33 2.31
N THR A 607 -2.91 38.05 2.97
CA THR A 607 -1.46 37.78 2.91
C THR A 607 -1.16 36.35 3.35
N ALA A 608 -1.72 35.92 4.48
CA ALA A 608 -1.51 34.56 4.99
C ALA A 608 -2.05 33.48 4.04
N LEU A 609 -3.20 33.71 3.40
CA LEU A 609 -3.74 32.77 2.40
C LEU A 609 -2.86 32.70 1.15
N LEU A 610 -2.34 33.84 0.67
CA LEU A 610 -1.41 33.89 -0.47
C LEU A 610 -0.09 33.19 -0.15
N PHE A 611 0.41 33.34 1.08
CA PHE A 611 1.59 32.62 1.53
C PHE A 611 1.36 31.10 1.59
N VAL A 612 0.21 30.66 2.13
CA VAL A 612 -0.16 29.23 2.13
C VAL A 612 -0.25 28.69 0.71
N LEU A 613 -0.83 29.44 -0.23
CA LEU A 613 -0.86 29.08 -1.64
C LEU A 613 0.56 28.97 -2.23
N ALA A 614 1.44 29.93 -1.96
CA ALA A 614 2.82 29.90 -2.44
C ALA A 614 3.58 28.64 -1.96
N VAL A 615 3.38 28.25 -0.70
CA VAL A 615 3.99 27.03 -0.14
C VAL A 615 3.36 25.78 -0.75
N ALA A 616 2.03 25.73 -0.89
CA ALA A 616 1.34 24.59 -1.48
C ALA A 616 1.79 24.36 -2.94
N THR A 617 1.78 25.41 -3.77
CA THR A 617 2.09 25.34 -5.22
C THR A 617 3.57 25.19 -5.54
N SER A 618 4.44 25.06 -4.53
CA SER A 618 5.84 24.64 -4.70
C SER A 618 6.00 23.12 -4.83
N GLY A 619 4.95 22.35 -4.53
CA GLY A 619 4.92 20.90 -4.74
C GLY A 619 4.41 20.52 -6.13
N ILE A 620 4.73 19.31 -6.57
CA ILE A 620 4.14 18.71 -7.77
C ILE A 620 2.63 18.45 -7.59
N ASN A 621 1.89 18.37 -8.70
CA ASN A 621 0.51 17.88 -8.74
C ASN A 621 0.47 16.36 -8.97
N GLY A 622 1.25 15.64 -8.16
CA GLY A 622 1.37 14.19 -8.22
C GLY A 622 0.35 13.46 -7.34
N TRP A 623 -0.14 12.34 -7.86
CA TRP A 623 -0.99 11.33 -7.25
C TRP A 623 -0.27 9.97 -7.19
N PHE A 624 -0.88 8.98 -6.57
CA PHE A 624 -0.25 7.66 -6.44
C PHE A 624 -0.37 6.82 -7.71
N GLY A 625 0.76 6.24 -8.16
CA GLY A 625 0.83 5.26 -9.24
C GLY A 625 0.09 5.68 -10.52
N VAL A 626 -0.82 4.83 -10.97
CA VAL A 626 -1.59 5.01 -12.21
C VAL A 626 -2.53 6.22 -12.21
N SER A 627 -2.78 6.84 -11.06
CA SER A 627 -3.64 8.03 -10.97
C SER A 627 -2.97 9.27 -11.58
N ASN A 628 -1.66 9.23 -11.88
CA ASN A 628 -0.93 10.30 -12.56
C ASN A 628 -1.16 10.38 -14.07
N TYR A 629 -1.80 9.38 -14.67
CA TYR A 629 -1.85 9.27 -16.12
C TYR A 629 -2.70 10.38 -16.74
N GLY A 630 -2.03 11.39 -17.31
CA GLY A 630 -2.63 12.56 -17.96
C GLY A 630 -2.80 13.80 -17.08
N VAL A 631 -2.32 13.74 -15.84
CA VAL A 631 -2.40 14.83 -14.88
C VAL A 631 -1.41 15.94 -15.25
N PRO A 632 -1.83 17.21 -15.35
CA PRO A 632 -0.91 18.33 -15.53
C PRO A 632 0.06 18.47 -14.35
N TRP A 633 1.34 18.71 -14.63
CA TRP A 633 2.40 18.94 -13.64
C TRP A 633 2.53 17.83 -12.59
N TYR A 634 2.45 16.56 -13.02
CA TYR A 634 2.56 15.41 -12.10
C TYR A 634 4.00 15.15 -11.63
N ASP A 635 4.98 15.63 -12.40
CA ASP A 635 6.42 15.40 -12.25
C ASP A 635 7.21 16.69 -11.97
N ILE A 636 6.68 17.85 -12.39
CA ILE A 636 7.23 19.17 -12.12
C ILE A 636 6.28 20.01 -11.27
N GLN A 637 6.79 21.08 -10.65
CA GLN A 637 5.92 22.07 -9.98
C GLN A 637 5.08 22.86 -11.01
N PRO A 638 3.89 23.36 -10.65
CA PRO A 638 3.09 24.20 -11.54
C PRO A 638 3.84 25.44 -12.05
N VAL A 639 3.85 25.60 -13.37
CA VAL A 639 4.44 26.75 -14.07
C VAL A 639 3.42 27.37 -15.04
N VAL A 640 3.50 28.69 -15.23
CA VAL A 640 2.77 29.44 -16.25
C VAL A 640 3.80 30.19 -17.08
N ALA A 641 3.83 29.96 -18.39
CA ALA A 641 4.83 30.54 -19.31
C ALA A 641 6.27 30.40 -18.76
N SER A 642 6.64 29.19 -18.34
CA SER A 642 7.96 28.84 -17.76
C SER A 642 8.31 29.53 -16.42
N HIS A 643 7.38 30.28 -15.83
CA HIS A 643 7.56 30.88 -14.50
C HIS A 643 6.79 30.09 -13.43
N PRO A 644 7.44 29.70 -12.31
CA PRO A 644 6.76 28.97 -11.23
C PRO A 644 5.61 29.74 -10.60
N VAL A 645 4.47 29.07 -10.40
CA VAL A 645 3.29 29.68 -9.76
C VAL A 645 3.56 30.04 -8.29
N THR A 646 4.46 29.32 -7.62
CA THR A 646 4.88 29.61 -6.24
C THR A 646 5.50 31.01 -6.10
N SER A 647 6.35 31.45 -7.03
CA SER A 647 6.97 32.79 -6.96
C SER A 647 5.96 33.90 -7.21
N MET A 648 4.98 33.67 -8.08
CA MET A 648 3.87 34.60 -8.32
C MET A 648 3.04 34.81 -7.05
N PHE A 649 2.63 33.73 -6.38
CA PHE A 649 1.88 33.84 -5.11
C PHE A 649 2.73 34.43 -3.99
N LEU A 650 4.02 34.14 -3.94
CA LEU A 650 4.93 34.72 -2.96
C LEU A 650 5.08 36.24 -3.18
N ALA A 651 5.22 36.70 -4.42
CA ALA A 651 5.27 38.12 -4.74
C ALA A 651 3.98 38.84 -4.31
N LEU A 652 2.81 38.26 -4.62
CA LEU A 652 1.52 38.78 -4.16
C LEU A 652 1.41 38.80 -2.62
N SER A 653 1.92 37.77 -1.95
CA SER A 653 1.99 37.73 -0.49
C SER A 653 2.87 38.85 0.06
N ILE A 654 4.03 39.11 -0.52
CA ILE A 654 4.92 40.19 -0.08
C ILE A 654 4.25 41.55 -0.30
N ILE A 655 3.66 41.79 -1.47
CA ILE A 655 2.96 43.05 -1.79
C ILE A 655 1.81 43.31 -0.81
N THR A 656 1.01 42.28 -0.52
CA THR A 656 -0.09 42.40 0.44
C THR A 656 0.41 42.56 1.88
N GLY A 657 1.53 41.93 2.24
CA GLY A 657 2.22 42.16 3.51
C GLY A 657 2.72 43.60 3.68
N LEU A 658 3.33 44.17 2.64
CA LEU A 658 3.76 45.58 2.63
C LEU A 658 2.56 46.52 2.72
N LEU A 659 1.44 46.21 2.05
CA LEU A 659 0.20 46.97 2.21
C LEU A 659 -0.33 46.90 3.64
N ALA A 660 -0.28 45.72 4.29
CA ALA A 660 -0.68 45.59 5.69
C ALA A 660 0.23 46.39 6.63
N ALA A 661 1.54 46.43 6.37
CA ALA A 661 2.50 47.25 7.12
C ALA A 661 2.25 48.74 6.93
N TRP A 662 2.02 49.20 5.71
CA TRP A 662 1.65 50.59 5.44
C TRP A 662 0.34 50.97 6.13
N GLN A 663 -0.68 50.12 6.06
CA GLN A 663 -1.94 50.33 6.77
C GLN A 663 -1.72 50.38 8.29
N HIS A 664 -0.75 49.61 8.81
CA HIS A 664 -0.41 49.62 10.23
C HIS A 664 0.20 50.96 10.65
N PHE A 665 1.21 51.46 9.93
CA PHE A 665 1.86 52.75 10.24
C PHE A 665 0.92 53.92 10.03
N ARG A 666 -0.01 53.84 9.06
CA ARG A 666 -0.98 54.90 8.81
C ARG A 666 -2.01 55.09 9.95
N MET A 667 -2.23 54.07 10.81
CA MET A 667 -3.22 54.18 11.88
C MET A 667 -2.92 55.30 12.87
N ASP A 668 -1.64 55.65 13.07
CA ASP A 668 -1.23 56.70 14.00
C ASP A 668 -1.62 58.10 13.48
N TYR A 669 -1.75 58.27 12.16
CA TYR A 669 -2.06 59.54 11.52
C TYR A 669 -3.53 59.68 11.10
N ALA A 670 -4.19 58.58 10.71
CA ALA A 670 -5.56 58.60 10.19
C ALA A 670 -6.60 58.01 11.16
N GLY A 671 -6.16 57.51 12.32
CA GLY A 671 -6.99 56.79 13.27
C GLY A 671 -7.47 55.43 12.75
N HIS A 672 -8.39 54.80 13.50
CA HIS A 672 -8.99 53.52 13.12
C HIS A 672 -10.27 53.73 12.29
N THR A 673 -10.14 53.90 10.97
CA THR A 673 -11.33 54.02 10.10
C THR A 673 -11.94 52.65 9.84
N GLU A 674 -13.08 52.37 10.47
CA GLU A 674 -13.86 51.16 10.20
C GLU A 674 -14.31 51.11 8.73
N VAL A 675 -14.35 49.91 8.16
CA VAL A 675 -14.84 49.74 6.79
C VAL A 675 -16.36 49.83 6.82
N LYS A 676 -16.95 50.73 6.01
CA LYS A 676 -18.41 50.87 5.91
C LYS A 676 -19.05 49.50 5.68
N ASP A 677 -19.93 49.11 6.59
CA ASP A 677 -20.58 47.80 6.58
C ASP A 677 -21.71 47.71 5.54
N ASN A 678 -21.35 47.73 4.26
CA ASN A 678 -22.25 47.54 3.14
C ASN A 678 -22.18 46.10 2.59
N ARG A 679 -23.14 45.73 1.74
CA ARG A 679 -23.22 44.39 1.13
C ARG A 679 -21.91 43.97 0.44
N ARG A 680 -21.24 44.90 -0.25
CA ARG A 680 -19.99 44.64 -0.98
C ARG A 680 -18.87 44.22 -0.02
N ASN A 681 -18.63 45.01 1.02
CA ASN A 681 -17.53 44.79 1.95
C ASN A 681 -17.75 43.55 2.82
N ARG A 682 -19.00 43.23 3.20
CA ARG A 682 -19.31 41.97 3.91
C ARG A 682 -18.95 40.73 3.12
N VAL A 683 -19.25 40.73 1.82
CA VAL A 683 -18.91 39.61 0.94
C VAL A 683 -17.41 39.53 0.76
N LEU A 684 -16.74 40.64 0.42
CA LEU A 684 -15.28 40.67 0.22
C LEU A 684 -14.48 40.23 1.44
N ALA A 685 -14.93 40.53 2.66
CA ALA A 685 -14.25 40.11 3.88
C ALA A 685 -14.44 38.61 4.22
N SER A 686 -15.50 37.97 3.69
CA SER A 686 -15.86 36.59 4.02
C SER A 686 -15.45 35.55 2.97
N THR A 687 -15.24 35.96 1.72
CA THR A 687 -14.93 35.08 0.59
C THR A 687 -13.48 34.64 0.37
N PRO A 688 -12.40 35.23 0.96
CA PRO A 688 -11.02 34.88 0.56
C PRO A 688 -10.71 33.38 0.66
N LEU A 689 -11.00 32.74 1.79
CA LEU A 689 -10.77 31.29 1.96
C LEU A 689 -11.70 30.44 1.10
N LEU A 690 -12.94 30.89 0.84
CA LEU A 690 -13.85 30.20 -0.08
C LEU A 690 -13.25 30.15 -1.50
N VAL A 691 -12.78 31.29 -2.00
CA VAL A 691 -12.19 31.40 -3.34
C VAL A 691 -10.98 30.48 -3.46
N VAL A 692 -10.05 30.57 -2.51
CA VAL A 692 -8.83 29.76 -2.51
C VAL A 692 -9.14 28.26 -2.42
N ALA A 693 -10.05 27.85 -1.52
CA ALA A 693 -10.44 26.45 -1.40
C ALA A 693 -11.17 25.94 -2.67
N MET A 694 -12.05 26.75 -3.27
CA MET A 694 -12.74 26.37 -4.51
C MET A 694 -11.78 26.24 -5.70
N ILE A 695 -10.78 27.12 -5.83
CA ILE A 695 -9.74 27.01 -6.87
C ILE A 695 -9.01 25.68 -6.74
N MET A 696 -8.65 25.29 -5.51
CA MET A 696 -7.97 24.02 -5.25
C MET A 696 -8.84 22.81 -5.58
N VAL A 697 -10.09 22.79 -5.11
CA VAL A 697 -11.04 21.70 -5.42
C VAL A 697 -11.28 21.57 -6.92
N VAL A 698 -11.49 22.70 -7.62
CA VAL A 698 -11.67 22.68 -9.08
C VAL A 698 -10.41 22.21 -9.78
N GLY A 699 -9.23 22.65 -9.35
CA GLY A 699 -7.94 22.21 -9.89
C GLY A 699 -7.74 20.70 -9.75
N GLU A 700 -8.00 20.15 -8.56
CA GLU A 700 -7.93 18.71 -8.28
C GLU A 700 -8.89 17.91 -9.18
N VAL A 701 -10.18 18.26 -9.19
CA VAL A 701 -11.22 17.58 -9.98
C VAL A 701 -10.96 17.70 -11.47
N ALA A 702 -10.61 18.90 -11.95
CA ALA A 702 -10.34 19.14 -13.36
C ALA A 702 -9.09 18.38 -13.82
N SER A 703 -8.04 18.27 -12.98
CA SER A 703 -6.80 17.59 -13.35
C SER A 703 -7.02 16.11 -13.71
N LEU A 704 -7.75 15.36 -12.85
CA LEU A 704 -8.04 13.95 -13.10
C LEU A 704 -9.12 13.74 -14.17
N THR A 705 -10.14 14.60 -14.20
CA THR A 705 -11.19 14.54 -15.23
C THR A 705 -10.59 14.80 -16.61
N LYS A 706 -9.70 15.80 -16.74
CA LYS A 706 -8.96 16.09 -17.98
C LYS A 706 -8.10 14.90 -18.38
N GLY A 707 -7.37 14.29 -17.44
CA GLY A 707 -6.59 13.08 -17.70
C GLY A 707 -7.46 11.93 -18.25
N ALA A 708 -8.63 11.70 -17.65
CA ALA A 708 -9.58 10.67 -18.07
C ALA A 708 -10.18 10.92 -19.46
N VAL A 709 -10.51 12.17 -19.79
CA VAL A 709 -11.17 12.54 -21.06
C VAL A 709 -10.17 12.64 -22.21
N PHE A 710 -9.07 13.39 -22.05
CA PHE A 710 -8.15 13.71 -23.15
C PHE A 710 -7.33 12.51 -23.61
N ARG A 711 -7.12 11.53 -22.72
CA ARG A 711 -6.33 10.34 -23.05
C ARG A 711 -7.16 9.19 -23.60
N TYR A 712 -8.49 9.31 -23.67
CA TYR A 712 -9.32 8.20 -24.15
C TYR A 712 -8.95 7.84 -25.61
N PRO A 713 -8.73 6.54 -25.94
CA PRO A 713 -9.08 5.33 -25.19
C PRO A 713 -7.97 4.72 -24.31
N LEU A 714 -6.84 5.39 -24.07
CA LEU A 714 -5.75 4.88 -23.23
C LEU A 714 -6.23 4.62 -21.78
N TYR A 715 -5.49 3.78 -21.05
CA TYR A 715 -5.81 3.43 -19.67
C TYR A 715 -5.83 4.67 -18.76
N THR A 716 -6.90 4.81 -17.98
CA THR A 716 -7.02 5.74 -16.85
C THR A 716 -7.88 5.08 -15.77
N THR A 717 -7.70 5.47 -14.51
CA THR A 717 -8.55 4.98 -13.40
C THR A 717 -10.04 5.28 -13.65
N GLY A 718 -10.35 6.44 -14.23
CA GLY A 718 -11.72 6.79 -14.63
C GLY A 718 -12.30 5.84 -15.68
N LYS A 719 -11.53 5.51 -16.74
CA LYS A 719 -11.94 4.53 -17.77
C LYS A 719 -12.22 3.17 -17.14
N ALA A 720 -11.31 2.67 -16.30
CA ALA A 720 -11.45 1.36 -15.65
C ALA A 720 -12.71 1.27 -14.77
N ASN A 721 -12.95 2.29 -13.95
CA ASN A 721 -14.13 2.37 -13.09
C ASN A 721 -15.44 2.46 -13.90
N LEU A 722 -15.45 3.24 -14.98
CA LEU A 722 -16.62 3.36 -15.85
C LEU A 722 -16.89 2.06 -16.62
N ALA A 723 -15.86 1.35 -17.07
CA ALA A 723 -15.99 0.04 -17.69
C ALA A 723 -16.52 -1.02 -16.72
N ALA A 724 -16.06 -1.01 -15.46
CA ALA A 724 -16.60 -1.86 -14.41
C ALA A 724 -18.08 -1.57 -14.14
N LEU A 725 -18.49 -0.29 -14.08
CA LEU A 725 -19.90 0.08 -13.90
C LEU A 725 -20.77 -0.34 -15.09
N ARG A 726 -20.30 -0.09 -16.34
CA ARG A 726 -21.03 -0.47 -17.57
C ARG A 726 -21.20 -1.98 -17.73
N SER A 727 -20.22 -2.75 -17.26
CA SER A 727 -20.28 -4.21 -17.26
C SER A 727 -21.06 -4.80 -16.08
N GLY A 728 -21.68 -3.97 -15.23
CA GLY A 728 -22.43 -4.46 -14.06
C GLY A 728 -21.54 -5.10 -12.98
N LEU A 729 -20.29 -4.62 -12.85
CA LEU A 729 -19.25 -5.19 -11.98
C LEU A 729 -18.86 -6.62 -12.37
N SER A 730 -19.05 -6.99 -13.65
CA SER A 730 -18.73 -8.31 -14.18
C SER A 730 -17.24 -8.62 -14.05
N PRO A 731 -16.87 -9.88 -13.76
CA PRO A 731 -15.48 -10.34 -13.77
C PRO A 731 -14.84 -10.35 -15.17
N THR A 732 -15.57 -9.96 -16.21
CA THR A 732 -15.04 -9.81 -17.58
C THR A 732 -14.41 -8.45 -17.85
N SER A 733 -14.55 -7.47 -16.94
CA SER A 733 -13.84 -6.18 -17.01
C SER A 733 -12.73 -6.17 -15.97
N CYS A 734 -11.48 -6.30 -16.43
CA CYS A 734 -10.33 -6.56 -15.58
C CYS A 734 -9.38 -5.37 -15.45
N ALA A 735 -9.92 -4.16 -15.63
CA ALA A 735 -9.22 -2.89 -15.51
C ALA A 735 -7.91 -2.89 -16.31
N MET A 736 -6.75 -2.87 -15.64
CA MET A 736 -5.47 -2.73 -16.31
C MET A 736 -5.06 -4.00 -17.08
N ALA A 737 -5.57 -5.18 -16.71
CA ALA A 737 -5.26 -6.44 -17.40
C ALA A 737 -5.76 -6.48 -18.86
N ASP A 738 -6.77 -5.65 -19.19
CA ASP A 738 -7.34 -5.56 -20.54
C ASP A 738 -6.52 -4.61 -21.45
N ASP A 739 -5.82 -3.64 -20.84
CA ASP A 739 -5.03 -2.61 -21.53
C ASP A 739 -3.52 -2.91 -21.54
N VAL A 740 -3.02 -3.81 -20.68
CA VAL A 740 -1.64 -4.29 -20.77
C VAL A 740 -1.53 -5.38 -21.83
N LEU A 741 -0.63 -5.16 -22.78
CA LEU A 741 -0.25 -6.10 -23.83
C LEU A 741 1.02 -6.84 -23.40
N THR A 742 1.05 -8.14 -23.65
CA THR A 742 2.12 -9.05 -23.28
C THR A 742 2.61 -9.78 -24.53
N GLU A 743 3.90 -10.08 -24.56
CA GLU A 743 4.57 -10.85 -25.61
C GLU A 743 5.12 -12.14 -24.98
N PRO A 744 4.34 -13.26 -25.02
CA PRO A 744 4.71 -14.49 -24.31
C PRO A 744 5.95 -15.19 -24.89
N ASP A 745 6.10 -15.16 -26.22
CA ASP A 745 7.28 -15.65 -26.93
C ASP A 745 7.84 -14.52 -27.83
N PRO A 746 8.92 -13.83 -27.42
CA PRO A 746 9.51 -12.76 -28.22
C PRO A 746 10.23 -13.27 -29.47
N ASN A 747 10.47 -14.58 -29.59
CA ASN A 747 11.16 -15.17 -30.75
C ASN A 747 10.22 -15.31 -31.97
N ALA A 748 8.90 -15.43 -31.75
CA ALA A 748 7.91 -15.58 -32.81
C ALA A 748 7.78 -14.33 -33.70
N GLY A 749 8.10 -13.16 -33.15
CA GLY A 749 8.03 -11.87 -33.86
C GLY A 749 9.31 -11.47 -34.59
N MET A 750 10.40 -12.25 -34.47
CA MET A 750 11.71 -11.91 -35.03
C MET A 750 11.64 -11.75 -36.55
N LEU A 751 12.04 -10.59 -37.04
CA LEU A 751 12.03 -10.34 -38.48
C LEU A 751 13.17 -11.11 -39.14
N GLN A 752 12.89 -11.62 -40.34
CA GLN A 752 13.91 -12.25 -41.18
C GLN A 752 14.50 -11.20 -42.14
N PRO A 753 15.80 -11.29 -42.47
CA PRO A 753 16.39 -10.47 -43.51
C PRO A 753 15.64 -10.68 -44.83
N ALA A 754 15.43 -9.60 -45.59
CA ALA A 754 14.90 -9.70 -46.95
C ALA A 754 15.87 -10.52 -47.83
N PRO A 755 15.37 -11.40 -48.71
CA PRO A 755 16.19 -12.30 -49.50
C PRO A 755 17.10 -11.53 -50.49
N GLY A 756 18.20 -12.16 -50.92
CA GLY A 756 19.09 -11.61 -51.95
C GLY A 756 20.11 -10.57 -51.45
N GLN A 757 20.25 -10.40 -50.14
CA GLN A 757 21.27 -9.53 -49.55
C GLN A 757 22.56 -10.29 -49.21
N THR A 758 23.69 -9.61 -49.32
CA THR A 758 25.00 -10.10 -48.87
C THR A 758 25.42 -9.37 -47.59
N PHE A 759 26.00 -10.12 -46.65
CA PHE A 759 26.47 -9.58 -45.37
C PHE A 759 27.79 -10.24 -44.96
N GLY A 760 28.53 -9.57 -44.09
CA GLY A 760 29.83 -10.01 -43.60
C GLY A 760 29.76 -11.10 -42.52
N PRO A 761 30.90 -11.44 -41.88
CA PRO A 761 30.99 -12.54 -40.91
C PRO A 761 30.16 -12.32 -39.63
N ALA A 762 29.83 -11.07 -39.30
CA ALA A 762 28.96 -10.72 -38.18
C ALA A 762 27.46 -11.00 -38.45
N GLY A 763 27.13 -11.50 -39.64
CA GLY A 763 25.76 -11.84 -40.05
C GLY A 763 24.91 -10.62 -40.44
N PRO A 764 23.61 -10.83 -40.68
CA PRO A 764 22.71 -9.78 -41.18
C PRO A 764 22.51 -8.61 -40.21
N LEU A 765 22.80 -8.79 -38.91
CA LEU A 765 22.73 -7.70 -37.94
C LEU A 765 23.89 -6.70 -38.09
N GLY A 766 25.10 -7.17 -38.43
CA GLY A 766 26.26 -6.33 -38.70
C GLY A 766 26.30 -5.75 -40.11
N GLY A 767 25.52 -6.30 -41.05
CA GLY A 767 25.47 -5.85 -42.44
C GLY A 767 26.76 -6.14 -43.20
N ALA A 768 27.17 -5.24 -44.09
CA ALA A 768 28.30 -5.48 -45.00
C ALA A 768 29.68 -5.36 -44.31
N SER A 769 29.89 -4.31 -43.52
CA SER A 769 31.19 -4.01 -42.89
C SER A 769 31.03 -3.23 -41.58
N PRO A 770 30.63 -3.88 -40.47
CA PRO A 770 30.54 -3.21 -39.17
C PRO A 770 31.95 -2.82 -38.68
N VAL A 771 32.05 -1.66 -38.02
CA VAL A 771 33.29 -1.13 -37.44
C VAL A 771 33.05 -0.93 -35.95
N GLY A 772 33.89 -1.50 -35.07
CA GLY A 772 33.77 -1.34 -33.62
C GLY A 772 32.53 -1.98 -32.97
N PHE A 773 31.61 -2.56 -33.74
CA PHE A 773 30.54 -3.40 -33.21
C PHE A 773 30.92 -4.87 -33.33
N THR A 774 30.96 -5.58 -32.21
CA THR A 774 31.32 -7.00 -32.14
C THR A 774 30.23 -7.84 -31.45
N PRO A 775 30.16 -9.16 -31.69
CA PRO A 775 29.18 -10.03 -31.05
C PRO A 775 29.24 -10.05 -29.52
N ASP A 776 30.44 -9.94 -28.93
CA ASP A 776 30.67 -9.93 -27.48
C ASP A 776 30.84 -8.52 -26.91
N GLY A 777 30.58 -7.46 -27.69
CA GLY A 777 30.67 -6.06 -27.25
C GLY A 777 29.52 -5.60 -26.35
N VAL A 778 29.02 -6.46 -25.46
CA VAL A 778 28.04 -6.13 -24.42
C VAL A 778 28.80 -5.91 -23.10
N GLY A 779 28.46 -4.87 -22.35
CA GLY A 779 29.08 -4.60 -21.04
C GLY A 779 28.95 -5.76 -20.05
N ASP A 780 29.98 -5.93 -19.21
CA ASP A 780 30.02 -7.00 -18.21
C ASP A 780 29.04 -6.79 -17.05
N ASP A 781 28.80 -5.52 -16.67
CA ASP A 781 27.87 -5.13 -15.61
C ASP A 781 26.78 -4.22 -16.17
N LEU A 782 25.56 -4.74 -16.23
CA LEU A 782 24.40 -4.00 -16.75
C LEU A 782 23.43 -3.58 -15.65
N ARG A 783 23.87 -3.56 -14.38
CA ARG A 783 23.04 -3.11 -13.27
C ARG A 783 22.65 -1.65 -13.46
N SER A 784 21.37 -1.34 -13.28
CA SER A 784 20.89 0.04 -13.41
C SER A 784 21.47 0.98 -12.37
N TYR A 785 21.54 2.27 -12.72
CA TYR A 785 21.89 3.31 -11.78
C TYR A 785 20.92 3.33 -10.57
N PRO A 786 21.42 3.67 -9.37
CA PRO A 786 20.60 3.63 -8.16
C PRO A 786 19.45 4.62 -8.24
N VAL A 787 18.25 4.15 -7.92
CA VAL A 787 17.08 5.00 -7.71
C VAL A 787 17.22 5.66 -6.35
N VAL A 788 17.40 6.98 -6.35
CA VAL A 788 17.46 7.77 -5.12
C VAL A 788 16.08 8.37 -4.82
N THR A 789 15.50 7.99 -3.68
CA THR A 789 14.26 8.58 -3.17
C THR A 789 14.46 9.29 -1.84
N LYS A 790 13.73 10.39 -1.67
CA LYS A 790 13.70 11.14 -0.42
C LYS A 790 12.82 10.41 0.61
N PRO A 791 13.07 10.59 1.91
CA PRO A 791 12.24 10.00 2.96
C PRO A 791 10.76 10.39 2.85
N GLY A 792 9.87 9.51 3.31
CA GLY A 792 8.43 9.73 3.27
C GLY A 792 7.67 8.94 2.20
N VAL A 793 8.35 8.01 1.51
CA VAL A 793 7.70 7.02 0.63
C VAL A 793 6.95 5.99 1.48
N VAL A 794 5.64 5.88 1.28
CA VAL A 794 4.81 4.87 1.96
C VAL A 794 5.23 3.47 1.48
N ASN A 795 5.19 2.49 2.39
CA ASN A 795 5.65 1.13 2.14
C ASN A 795 7.15 1.04 1.77
N SER A 796 7.98 1.85 2.40
CA SER A 796 9.44 1.75 2.37
C SER A 796 9.95 1.46 3.78
N ASP A 797 10.91 0.55 3.93
CA ASP A 797 11.58 0.25 5.19
C ASP A 797 12.91 0.97 5.35
N ALA A 798 13.25 1.85 4.41
CA ALA A 798 14.42 2.70 4.48
C ALA A 798 14.40 3.61 5.72
N SER A 799 15.59 3.87 6.25
CA SER A 799 15.76 4.78 7.38
C SER A 799 15.28 6.20 7.02
N PRO A 800 14.50 6.86 7.89
CA PRO A 800 14.06 8.22 7.64
C PRO A 800 15.18 9.27 7.76
N ASN A 801 16.36 8.89 8.29
CA ASN A 801 17.47 9.80 8.54
C ASN A 801 18.43 9.94 7.35
N LYS A 802 18.24 9.19 6.27
CA LYS A 802 19.08 9.26 5.06
C LYS A 802 18.25 9.03 3.80
N PRO A 803 18.69 9.51 2.63
CA PRO A 803 18.08 9.12 1.37
C PRO A 803 18.09 7.61 1.18
N ASN A 804 17.06 7.07 0.54
CA ASN A 804 17.05 5.68 0.10
C ASN A 804 17.68 5.63 -1.29
N ALA A 805 18.74 4.83 -1.47
CA ALA A 805 19.36 4.56 -2.76
C ALA A 805 19.28 3.06 -3.00
N ALA A 806 18.47 2.65 -3.96
CA ALA A 806 18.23 1.24 -4.27
C ALA A 806 18.49 0.97 -5.74
N MET A 807 19.29 -0.05 -6.03
CA MET A 807 19.44 -0.63 -7.36
C MET A 807 18.45 -1.78 -7.48
N SER A 808 17.75 -1.85 -8.61
CA SER A 808 16.80 -2.92 -8.90
C SER A 808 16.66 -3.05 -10.40
N ASP A 809 16.74 -4.27 -10.89
CA ASP A 809 16.59 -4.59 -12.32
C ASP A 809 15.55 -5.69 -12.49
N SER A 810 15.02 -5.81 -13.70
CA SER A 810 14.12 -6.91 -14.04
C SER A 810 14.91 -8.22 -14.17
N ALA A 811 14.23 -9.34 -13.96
CA ALA A 811 14.84 -10.66 -14.08
C ALA A 811 15.53 -10.89 -15.43
N GLY A 812 16.85 -11.14 -15.39
CA GLY A 812 17.67 -11.46 -16.57
C GLY A 812 18.13 -10.27 -17.40
N THR A 813 17.88 -9.02 -16.99
CA THR A 813 18.26 -7.82 -17.77
C THR A 813 19.56 -7.16 -17.32
N ALA A 814 20.13 -7.59 -16.19
CA ALA A 814 21.31 -6.98 -15.57
C ALA A 814 22.66 -7.60 -16.00
N GLY A 815 22.66 -8.39 -17.08
CA GLY A 815 23.88 -8.96 -17.68
C GLY A 815 24.16 -10.40 -17.30
N GLY A 816 25.38 -10.86 -17.59
CA GLY A 816 25.84 -12.24 -17.45
C GLY A 816 26.20 -12.90 -18.77
N LYS A 817 26.73 -14.13 -18.70
CA LYS A 817 27.13 -14.94 -19.85
C LYS A 817 26.20 -16.14 -20.05
N GLY A 818 25.97 -16.49 -21.31
CA GLY A 818 25.14 -17.61 -21.74
C GLY A 818 25.85 -18.51 -22.77
N PRO A 819 25.11 -19.49 -23.34
CA PRO A 819 25.58 -20.29 -24.46
C PRO A 819 25.95 -19.42 -25.67
N ALA A 820 26.86 -19.90 -26.53
CA ALA A 820 27.21 -19.21 -27.77
C ALA A 820 25.97 -19.05 -28.69
N GLY A 821 25.72 -17.82 -29.15
CA GLY A 821 24.65 -17.49 -30.07
C GLY A 821 25.01 -17.67 -31.55
N VAL A 822 24.09 -17.28 -32.44
CA VAL A 822 24.22 -17.46 -33.91
C VAL A 822 25.48 -16.83 -34.50
N ASN A 823 25.90 -15.68 -33.98
CA ASN A 823 27.12 -14.98 -34.43
C ASN A 823 28.29 -15.10 -33.45
N GLY A 824 28.25 -16.09 -32.55
CA GLY A 824 29.32 -16.38 -31.59
C GLY A 824 29.25 -15.61 -30.27
N SER A 825 28.27 -14.73 -30.08
CA SER A 825 28.09 -13.98 -28.82
C SER A 825 27.83 -14.90 -27.62
N HIS A 826 28.45 -14.61 -26.48
CA HIS A 826 28.25 -15.28 -25.20
C HIS A 826 27.40 -14.45 -24.22
N ALA A 827 26.74 -13.39 -24.67
CA ALA A 827 25.88 -12.57 -23.82
C ALA A 827 24.64 -13.34 -23.34
N ALA A 828 24.27 -13.18 -22.06
CA ALA A 828 22.99 -13.69 -21.56
C ALA A 828 21.85 -12.81 -22.08
N LEU A 829 20.99 -13.39 -22.93
CA LEU A 829 19.86 -12.67 -23.52
C LEU A 829 18.66 -12.57 -22.56
N PRO A 830 18.02 -11.39 -22.47
CA PRO A 830 16.85 -11.15 -21.62
C PRO A 830 15.55 -11.67 -22.26
N PHE A 831 14.43 -11.52 -21.52
CA PHE A 831 13.05 -11.70 -22.01
C PHE A 831 12.68 -13.11 -22.53
N GLY A 832 13.59 -14.09 -22.45
CA GLY A 832 13.42 -15.40 -23.09
C GLY A 832 13.78 -15.41 -24.57
N LEU A 833 14.58 -14.45 -25.04
CA LEU A 833 15.18 -14.50 -26.37
C LEU A 833 16.14 -15.70 -26.47
N ASP A 834 16.04 -16.43 -27.56
CA ASP A 834 16.80 -17.65 -27.82
C ASP A 834 18.17 -17.31 -28.45
N PRO A 835 19.30 -17.57 -27.77
CA PRO A 835 20.63 -17.30 -28.31
C PRO A 835 20.90 -18.03 -29.62
N ALA A 836 20.31 -19.22 -29.81
CA ALA A 836 20.49 -20.02 -31.03
C ALA A 836 19.77 -19.42 -32.26
N ARG A 837 18.99 -18.35 -32.09
CA ARG A 837 18.28 -17.65 -33.17
C ARG A 837 18.49 -16.13 -33.17
N THR A 838 19.11 -15.58 -32.13
CA THR A 838 19.23 -14.14 -31.91
C THR A 838 20.69 -13.71 -31.91
N PRO A 839 21.19 -13.09 -33.00
CA PRO A 839 22.50 -12.45 -32.98
C PRO A 839 22.49 -11.19 -32.11
N VAL A 840 23.68 -10.79 -31.63
CA VAL A 840 23.89 -9.57 -30.85
C VAL A 840 25.03 -8.77 -31.46
N MET A 841 24.96 -7.45 -31.43
CA MET A 841 26.09 -6.58 -31.74
C MET A 841 26.20 -5.50 -30.67
N GLY A 842 27.39 -5.18 -30.21
CA GLY A 842 27.63 -4.06 -29.28
C GLY A 842 29.02 -3.44 -29.42
N SER A 843 29.18 -2.22 -28.90
CA SER A 843 30.42 -1.43 -28.99
C SER A 843 31.28 -1.43 -27.72
N TYR A 844 30.91 -2.19 -26.68
CA TYR A 844 31.64 -2.18 -25.41
C TYR A 844 33.10 -2.61 -25.59
N GLY A 845 34.03 -1.81 -25.06
CA GLY A 845 35.47 -2.07 -25.09
C GLY A 845 36.20 -1.45 -26.28
N GLU A 846 35.48 -1.00 -27.32
CA GLU A 846 36.05 -0.40 -28.54
C GLU A 846 36.26 1.11 -28.41
N ASN A 847 36.93 1.54 -27.33
CA ASN A 847 37.02 2.95 -26.92
C ASN A 847 38.09 3.79 -27.66
N SER A 848 38.69 3.26 -28.73
CA SER A 848 39.74 3.95 -29.50
C SER A 848 39.30 4.39 -30.89
N LEU A 849 38.08 4.05 -31.30
CA LEU A 849 37.54 4.36 -32.62
C LEU A 849 36.03 4.63 -32.53
N ALA A 850 35.49 5.35 -33.51
CA ALA A 850 34.05 5.55 -33.61
C ALA A 850 33.38 4.30 -34.22
N ALA A 851 32.55 3.61 -33.44
CA ALA A 851 31.88 2.41 -33.90
C ALA A 851 30.67 2.75 -34.80
N THR A 852 30.47 1.98 -35.87
CA THR A 852 29.34 2.12 -36.79
C THR A 852 28.89 0.76 -37.31
N ALA A 853 27.57 0.55 -37.36
CA ALA A 853 26.98 -0.62 -37.97
C ALA A 853 25.64 -0.26 -38.62
N THR A 854 25.39 -0.79 -39.82
CA THR A 854 24.10 -0.70 -40.49
C THR A 854 23.65 -2.11 -40.84
N SER A 855 22.53 -2.55 -40.27
CA SER A 855 22.06 -3.92 -40.51
C SER A 855 21.60 -4.12 -41.95
N ALA A 856 21.45 -5.38 -42.35
CA ALA A 856 20.68 -5.73 -43.54
C ALA A 856 19.22 -5.26 -43.39
N TRP A 857 18.51 -5.18 -44.51
CA TRP A 857 17.07 -4.94 -44.54
C TRP A 857 16.32 -6.16 -44.01
N TYR A 858 15.49 -5.95 -42.99
CA TYR A 858 14.58 -6.94 -42.44
C TYR A 858 13.17 -6.75 -43.03
N GLN A 859 12.55 -7.86 -43.44
CA GLN A 859 11.22 -7.85 -44.05
C GLN A 859 10.15 -7.58 -42.98
N LEU A 860 9.34 -6.53 -43.17
CA LEU A 860 8.18 -6.27 -42.32
C LEU A 860 7.00 -7.17 -42.73
N PRO A 861 6.20 -7.65 -41.76
CA PRO A 861 4.94 -8.32 -42.06
C PRO A 861 3.90 -7.32 -42.59
N PRO A 862 2.79 -7.82 -43.18
CA PRO A 862 1.64 -6.98 -43.51
C PRO A 862 1.13 -6.19 -42.30
N ARG A 863 0.66 -4.96 -42.55
CA ARG A 863 0.12 -4.08 -41.50
C ARG A 863 -1.18 -4.66 -40.93
N THR A 864 -1.25 -4.74 -39.61
CA THR A 864 -2.40 -5.26 -38.88
C THR A 864 -2.59 -4.47 -37.58
N GLY A 865 -3.82 -4.37 -37.09
CA GLY A 865 -4.13 -3.55 -35.90
C GLY A 865 -3.68 -4.15 -34.56
N ASP A 866 -3.43 -5.47 -34.53
CA ASP A 866 -2.97 -6.25 -33.39
C ASP A 866 -1.44 -6.27 -33.24
N ARG A 867 -0.70 -5.84 -34.27
CA ARG A 867 0.77 -5.72 -34.26
C ARG A 867 1.21 -4.28 -34.56
N PRO A 868 1.07 -3.34 -33.60
CA PRO A 868 1.20 -1.91 -33.88
C PRO A 868 2.62 -1.32 -33.70
N ILE A 869 3.62 -2.12 -33.32
CA ILE A 869 4.97 -1.65 -32.99
C ILE A 869 6.05 -2.55 -33.60
N VAL A 870 7.22 -1.99 -33.89
CA VAL A 870 8.50 -2.71 -34.06
C VAL A 870 9.30 -2.51 -32.77
N VAL A 871 10.00 -3.55 -32.33
CA VAL A 871 10.78 -3.54 -31.10
C VAL A 871 12.21 -4.01 -31.37
N VAL A 872 13.18 -3.37 -30.73
CA VAL A 872 14.59 -3.77 -30.70
C VAL A 872 14.98 -3.90 -29.23
N SER A 873 15.50 -5.07 -28.83
CA SER A 873 16.07 -5.21 -27.49
C SER A 873 17.48 -4.62 -27.50
N ALA A 874 17.79 -3.76 -26.53
CA ALA A 874 19.04 -3.03 -26.48
C ALA A 874 19.52 -2.82 -25.03
N SER A 875 20.81 -2.54 -24.87
CA SER A 875 21.50 -2.26 -23.60
C SER A 875 22.49 -1.10 -23.79
N GLY A 876 22.99 -0.52 -22.69
CA GLY A 876 23.89 0.63 -22.71
C GLY A 876 23.17 1.98 -22.87
N ALA A 877 23.92 3.02 -23.19
CA ALA A 877 23.48 4.42 -23.24
C ALA A 877 22.95 4.78 -24.63
N ILE A 878 21.65 5.06 -24.76
CA ILE A 878 21.00 5.27 -26.07
C ILE A 878 20.24 6.60 -26.07
N TRP A 879 20.50 7.40 -27.10
CA TRP A 879 19.85 8.69 -27.29
C TRP A 879 18.35 8.50 -27.58
N SER A 880 17.49 9.18 -26.83
CA SER A 880 16.04 9.16 -27.04
C SER A 880 15.35 10.43 -26.53
N HIS A 881 14.21 10.75 -27.11
CA HIS A 881 13.32 11.80 -26.61
C HIS A 881 12.18 11.22 -25.78
N LYS A 882 11.82 11.92 -24.71
CA LYS A 882 10.63 11.66 -23.90
C LYS A 882 9.40 12.32 -24.53
N GLU A 883 8.23 11.98 -24.02
CA GLU A 883 6.93 12.49 -24.50
C GLU A 883 6.85 14.03 -24.50
N ASP A 884 7.56 14.71 -23.60
CA ASP A 884 7.57 16.17 -23.45
C ASP A 884 8.65 16.88 -24.30
N GLY A 885 9.41 16.13 -25.11
CA GLY A 885 10.51 16.65 -25.92
C GLY A 885 11.83 16.83 -25.17
N THR A 886 11.90 16.51 -23.87
CA THR A 886 13.19 16.38 -23.19
C THR A 886 13.94 15.16 -23.70
N PHE A 887 15.27 15.17 -23.68
CA PHE A 887 16.09 14.06 -24.16
C PHE A 887 16.83 13.36 -23.03
N THR A 888 17.12 12.08 -23.23
CA THR A 888 18.06 11.29 -22.44
C THR A 888 19.35 11.18 -23.25
N TYR A 889 20.48 11.57 -22.65
CA TYR A 889 21.78 11.49 -23.32
C TYR A 889 22.19 10.03 -23.53
N GLY A 890 22.81 9.74 -24.66
CA GLY A 890 23.30 8.43 -25.06
C GLY A 890 23.74 8.45 -26.51
N GLN A 891 23.89 7.28 -27.13
CA GLN A 891 24.39 7.16 -28.50
C GLN A 891 23.28 6.93 -29.52
N PRO A 892 23.44 7.40 -30.78
CA PRO A 892 22.44 7.21 -31.83
C PRO A 892 22.20 5.73 -32.21
N LEU A 893 21.00 5.24 -31.92
CA LEU A 893 20.43 4.04 -32.53
C LEU A 893 19.12 4.43 -33.20
N LYS A 894 19.05 4.29 -34.53
CA LYS A 894 17.85 4.62 -35.32
C LYS A 894 17.32 3.41 -36.06
N LEU A 895 16.02 3.43 -36.35
CA LEU A 895 15.39 2.50 -37.27
C LEU A 895 15.07 3.22 -38.58
N GLN A 896 15.62 2.72 -39.69
CA GLN A 896 15.33 3.24 -41.03
C GLN A 896 14.27 2.40 -41.70
N TRP A 897 13.19 3.04 -42.17
CA TRP A 897 12.17 2.40 -42.99
C TRP A 897 12.63 2.29 -44.44
N GLY A 898 12.09 1.33 -45.18
CA GLY A 898 12.35 1.18 -46.60
C GLY A 898 11.21 0.52 -47.35
N VAL A 899 11.25 0.67 -48.67
CA VAL A 899 10.35 0.00 -49.61
C VAL A 899 11.16 -0.81 -50.62
N THR A 900 10.81 -2.08 -50.77
CA THR A 900 11.39 -2.96 -51.77
C THR A 900 10.80 -2.61 -53.13
N ARG A 901 11.68 -2.27 -54.08
CA ARG A 901 11.34 -2.00 -55.46
C ARG A 901 11.09 -3.30 -56.24
N PRO A 902 10.40 -3.24 -57.40
CA PRO A 902 10.16 -4.42 -58.24
C PRO A 902 11.44 -5.14 -58.70
N ASP A 903 12.58 -4.44 -58.73
CA ASP A 903 13.90 -4.99 -59.09
C ASP A 903 14.59 -5.72 -57.93
N GLY A 904 13.94 -5.83 -56.76
CA GLY A 904 14.48 -6.47 -55.56
C GLY A 904 15.39 -5.58 -54.71
N THR A 905 15.65 -4.32 -55.11
CA THR A 905 16.44 -3.37 -54.32
C THR A 905 15.57 -2.66 -53.29
N ALA A 906 16.12 -2.39 -52.10
CA ALA A 906 15.43 -1.63 -51.06
C ALA A 906 15.77 -0.13 -51.17
N GLN A 907 14.74 0.69 -51.37
CA GLN A 907 14.86 2.14 -51.27
C GLN A 907 14.66 2.58 -49.82
N ALA A 908 15.68 3.27 -49.27
CA ALA A 908 15.59 3.87 -47.95
C ALA A 908 14.57 5.02 -47.92
N LEU A 909 13.81 5.10 -46.83
CA LEU A 909 12.86 6.15 -46.50
C LEU A 909 13.36 6.88 -45.24
N ALA A 910 12.44 7.34 -44.39
CA ALA A 910 12.75 8.07 -43.17
C ALA A 910 13.43 7.19 -42.10
N GLU A 911 14.32 7.81 -41.32
CA GLU A 911 14.86 7.27 -40.08
C GLU A 911 14.10 7.83 -38.88
N VAL A 912 13.88 6.99 -37.87
CA VAL A 912 13.19 7.37 -36.63
C VAL A 912 14.02 6.99 -35.41
N GLU A 913 13.90 7.82 -34.37
CA GLU A 913 14.49 7.57 -33.06
C GLU A 913 13.61 6.63 -32.22
N PRO A 914 14.18 5.93 -31.23
CA PRO A 914 13.43 5.00 -30.39
C PRO A 914 12.62 5.74 -29.32
N ILE A 915 11.51 5.12 -28.91
CA ILE A 915 10.94 5.37 -27.59
C ILE A 915 11.64 4.44 -26.59
N ASP A 916 12.27 5.03 -25.59
CA ASP A 916 12.96 4.33 -24.49
C ASP A 916 12.39 4.78 -23.14
N ILE A 917 12.14 3.81 -22.24
CA ILE A 917 11.66 4.07 -20.87
C ILE A 917 12.69 3.68 -19.81
N GLY A 918 13.86 3.17 -20.20
CA GLY A 918 14.89 2.70 -19.28
C GLY A 918 14.56 1.35 -18.61
N PRO A 919 15.30 0.98 -17.56
CA PRO A 919 16.46 1.70 -17.01
C PRO A 919 17.75 1.44 -17.80
N GLU A 920 18.65 2.41 -17.78
CA GLU A 920 20.03 2.29 -18.31
C GLU A 920 20.99 1.87 -17.18
N PRO A 921 22.06 1.08 -17.46
CA PRO A 921 22.44 0.44 -18.74
C PRO A 921 21.77 -0.92 -19.04
N ALA A 922 20.87 -1.40 -18.17
CA ALA A 922 20.21 -2.69 -18.31
C ALA A 922 19.56 -2.93 -19.69
N TRP A 923 19.39 -4.22 -20.03
CA TRP A 923 18.63 -4.61 -21.21
C TRP A 923 17.18 -4.12 -21.13
N ARG A 924 16.70 -3.55 -22.23
CA ARG A 924 15.35 -3.00 -22.38
C ARG A 924 14.87 -3.07 -23.83
N ASN A 925 13.60 -2.75 -24.03
CA ASN A 925 12.96 -2.81 -25.35
C ASN A 925 12.72 -1.39 -25.88
N LEU A 926 13.45 -1.02 -26.92
CA LEU A 926 13.22 0.19 -27.70
C LEU A 926 12.02 0.00 -28.62
N ARG A 927 11.15 1.00 -28.69
CA ARG A 927 9.86 0.88 -29.39
C ARG A 927 9.79 1.85 -30.56
N PHE A 928 9.34 1.36 -31.70
CA PHE A 928 9.11 2.13 -32.92
C PHE A 928 7.67 1.87 -33.39
N PRO A 929 6.71 2.75 -33.05
CA PRO A 929 5.33 2.61 -33.51
C PRO A 929 5.24 2.52 -35.02
N LEU A 930 4.52 1.53 -35.52
CA LEU A 930 4.33 1.35 -36.97
C LEU A 930 3.54 2.51 -37.60
N THR A 931 2.82 3.31 -36.80
CA THR A 931 2.18 4.55 -37.24
C THR A 931 3.16 5.63 -37.70
N TRP A 932 4.45 5.53 -37.37
CA TRP A 932 5.49 6.45 -37.85
C TRP A 932 6.07 6.08 -39.21
N ALA A 933 5.93 4.81 -39.60
CA ALA A 933 6.43 4.31 -40.87
C ALA A 933 5.50 4.73 -42.02
N PRO A 934 6.03 5.17 -43.18
CA PRO A 934 5.23 5.42 -44.36
C PRO A 934 4.35 4.22 -44.74
N PRO A 935 3.15 4.41 -45.32
CA PRO A 935 2.24 3.32 -45.68
C PRO A 935 2.86 2.24 -46.56
N GLU A 936 3.78 2.63 -47.45
CA GLU A 936 4.51 1.78 -48.39
C GLU A 936 5.70 1.02 -47.77
N ALA A 937 6.09 1.33 -46.53
CA ALA A 937 7.25 0.72 -45.91
C ALA A 937 7.02 -0.79 -45.65
N ASN A 938 7.83 -1.62 -46.30
CA ASN A 938 7.78 -3.08 -46.23
C ASN A 938 9.09 -3.71 -45.75
N VAL A 939 10.15 -2.92 -45.57
CA VAL A 939 11.41 -3.36 -44.94
C VAL A 939 11.88 -2.33 -43.91
N ALA A 940 12.71 -2.75 -42.96
CA ALA A 940 13.35 -1.87 -41.98
C ALA A 940 14.78 -2.32 -41.69
N ARG A 941 15.68 -1.41 -41.31
CA ARG A 941 17.04 -1.74 -40.85
C ARG A 941 17.47 -0.86 -39.69
N ILE A 942 18.39 -1.35 -38.87
CA ILE A 942 18.98 -0.60 -37.76
C ILE A 942 20.20 0.17 -38.28
N VAL A 943 20.30 1.44 -37.89
CA VAL A 943 21.46 2.30 -38.12
C VAL A 943 22.02 2.69 -36.75
N ALA A 944 23.19 2.15 -36.42
CA ALA A 944 23.85 2.31 -35.13
C ALA A 944 25.16 3.09 -35.31
N TYR A 945 25.37 4.10 -34.48
CA TYR A 945 26.57 4.92 -34.50
C TYR A 945 26.97 5.32 -33.08
N ASP A 946 28.22 5.04 -32.72
CA ASP A 946 28.81 5.37 -31.43
C ASP A 946 30.12 6.16 -31.66
N PRO A 947 30.04 7.50 -31.71
CA PRO A 947 31.22 8.35 -31.84
C PRO A 947 31.97 8.59 -30.53
N ASN A 948 31.43 8.18 -29.39
CA ASN A 948 31.96 8.57 -28.09
C ASN A 948 32.98 7.55 -27.59
N LEU A 949 34.14 8.01 -27.15
CA LEU A 949 35.24 7.15 -26.70
C LEU A 949 35.25 6.90 -25.18
N SER A 950 34.22 7.38 -24.46
CA SER A 950 34.06 7.12 -23.03
C SER A 950 33.73 5.65 -22.78
N SER A 951 34.35 5.04 -21.77
CA SER A 951 34.08 3.65 -21.40
C SER A 951 32.64 3.37 -20.97
N GLU A 952 31.90 4.40 -20.57
CA GLU A 952 30.49 4.34 -20.17
C GLU A 952 29.54 4.63 -21.33
N GLN A 953 30.05 5.04 -22.50
CA GLN A 953 29.24 5.34 -23.68
C GLN A 953 29.44 4.21 -24.69
N TRP A 954 28.53 3.26 -24.60
CA TRP A 954 28.44 2.12 -25.50
C TRP A 954 26.97 1.70 -25.56
N PHE A 955 26.61 0.92 -26.57
CA PHE A 955 25.34 0.22 -26.57
C PHE A 955 25.43 -1.10 -27.31
N ALA A 956 24.47 -1.98 -27.03
CA ALA A 956 24.29 -3.24 -27.74
C ALA A 956 22.84 -3.38 -28.19
N PHE A 957 22.60 -4.11 -29.27
CA PHE A 957 21.29 -4.30 -29.84
C PHE A 957 21.10 -5.68 -30.47
N THR A 958 19.84 -6.09 -30.57
CA THR A 958 19.39 -7.32 -31.25
C THR A 958 18.70 -6.97 -32.59
N PRO A 959 18.35 -7.95 -33.45
CA PRO A 959 17.52 -7.69 -34.61
C PRO A 959 16.14 -7.10 -34.23
N PRO A 960 15.51 -6.35 -35.15
CA PRO A 960 14.16 -5.87 -34.95
C PRO A 960 13.14 -7.01 -35.02
N ARG A 961 12.07 -6.89 -34.24
CA ARG A 961 10.94 -7.82 -34.22
C ARG A 961 9.62 -7.07 -34.19
N VAL A 962 8.59 -7.64 -34.81
CA VAL A 962 7.22 -7.16 -34.67
C VAL A 962 6.53 -8.11 -33.69
N PRO A 963 6.27 -7.72 -32.43
CA PRO A 963 5.74 -8.62 -31.42
C PRO A 963 4.35 -9.17 -31.80
N VAL A 964 4.06 -10.39 -31.36
CA VAL A 964 2.70 -10.95 -31.36
C VAL A 964 2.13 -10.71 -29.98
N LEU A 965 1.18 -9.78 -29.88
CA LEU A 965 0.69 -9.27 -28.60
C LEU A 965 -0.65 -9.91 -28.23
N GLN A 966 -0.78 -10.27 -26.96
CA GLN A 966 -2.06 -10.62 -26.35
C GLN A 966 -2.24 -9.88 -25.03
N THR A 967 -3.47 -9.72 -24.55
CA THR A 967 -3.69 -9.00 -23.28
C THR A 967 -3.16 -9.80 -22.09
N LEU A 968 -2.81 -9.11 -21.01
CA LEU A 968 -2.39 -9.76 -19.76
C LEU A 968 -3.50 -10.67 -19.21
N GLN A 969 -4.76 -10.28 -19.37
CA GLN A 969 -5.90 -11.12 -19.00
C GLN A 969 -5.96 -12.43 -19.81
N GLN A 970 -5.60 -12.41 -21.10
CA GLN A 970 -5.52 -13.62 -21.92
C GLN A 970 -4.34 -14.53 -21.52
N LEU A 971 -3.20 -13.93 -21.19
CA LEU A 971 -2.00 -14.67 -20.77
C LEU A 971 -2.19 -15.36 -19.41
N ILE A 972 -2.60 -14.60 -18.38
CA ILE A 972 -2.59 -15.07 -16.99
C ILE A 972 -3.95 -15.67 -16.58
N GLY A 973 -5.05 -15.10 -17.10
CA GLY A 973 -6.40 -15.41 -16.66
C GLY A 973 -6.69 -14.99 -15.21
N SER A 974 -7.74 -15.58 -14.63
CA SER A 974 -8.24 -15.24 -13.28
C SER A 974 -8.11 -16.38 -12.25
N ARG A 975 -7.46 -17.51 -12.61
CA ARG A 975 -7.32 -18.69 -11.74
C ARG A 975 -5.89 -18.91 -11.25
N THR A 976 -4.92 -18.64 -12.12
CA THR A 976 -3.50 -18.77 -11.86
C THR A 976 -3.10 -17.94 -10.63
N PRO A 977 -2.33 -18.50 -9.68
CA PRO A 977 -1.84 -17.75 -8.53
C PRO A 977 -0.78 -16.73 -8.95
N VAL A 978 -0.99 -15.47 -8.59
CA VAL A 978 -0.10 -14.35 -8.92
C VAL A 978 0.40 -13.67 -7.65
N LEU A 979 1.67 -13.30 -7.60
CA LEU A 979 2.18 -12.32 -6.63
C LEU A 979 1.99 -10.92 -7.22
N MET A 980 0.91 -10.24 -6.84
CA MET A 980 0.75 -8.82 -7.16
C MET A 980 1.42 -7.99 -6.07
N ASP A 981 2.35 -7.12 -6.47
CA ASP A 981 2.96 -6.17 -5.57
C ASP A 981 1.93 -5.17 -5.03
N ILE A 982 2.28 -4.52 -3.92
CA ILE A 982 1.37 -3.67 -3.13
C ILE A 982 0.69 -2.59 -3.99
N ALA A 983 1.47 -1.94 -4.85
CA ALA A 983 1.00 -0.82 -5.68
C ALA A 983 0.13 -1.27 -6.87
N THR A 984 0.32 -2.48 -7.39
CA THR A 984 -0.36 -2.97 -8.59
C THR A 984 -1.65 -3.71 -8.28
N ALA A 985 -1.78 -4.32 -7.09
CA ALA A 985 -2.91 -5.18 -6.74
C ALA A 985 -4.32 -4.57 -6.93
N ALA A 986 -4.49 -3.25 -6.76
CA ALA A 986 -5.78 -2.59 -6.99
C ALA A 986 -6.16 -2.45 -8.48
N ASN A 987 -5.17 -2.46 -9.39
CA ASN A 987 -5.36 -2.32 -10.83
C ASN A 987 -5.67 -3.65 -11.52
N PHE A 988 -5.42 -4.77 -10.84
CA PHE A 988 -5.61 -6.14 -11.32
C PHE A 988 -6.64 -6.90 -10.46
N PRO A 989 -7.91 -6.45 -10.41
CA PRO A 989 -8.92 -7.00 -9.50
C PRO A 989 -9.36 -8.43 -9.86
N CYS A 990 -9.12 -8.87 -11.11
CA CYS A 990 -9.48 -10.21 -11.61
C CYS A 990 -8.43 -11.27 -11.27
N GLN A 991 -7.15 -10.94 -11.36
CA GLN A 991 -6.05 -11.85 -11.06
C GLN A 991 -6.16 -12.30 -9.61
N ARG A 992 -5.99 -13.61 -9.37
CA ARG A 992 -6.10 -14.20 -8.03
C ARG A 992 -4.73 -14.18 -7.36
N PRO A 993 -4.59 -13.58 -6.15
CA PRO A 993 -3.36 -13.74 -5.40
C PRO A 993 -3.14 -15.21 -5.03
N PHE A 994 -1.88 -15.62 -4.84
CA PHE A 994 -1.63 -16.95 -4.27
C PHE A 994 -2.27 -17.06 -2.89
N SER A 995 -2.67 -18.26 -2.51
CA SER A 995 -3.34 -18.49 -1.24
C SER A 995 -2.38 -18.98 -0.17
N GLU A 996 -2.69 -18.65 1.07
CA GLU A 996 -2.03 -19.20 2.25
C GLU A 996 -3.06 -20.06 3.00
N HIS A 997 -2.71 -21.30 3.32
CA HIS A 997 -3.61 -22.21 4.04
C HIS A 997 -2.82 -23.07 5.02
N LEU A 998 -3.29 -23.12 6.28
CA LEU A 998 -2.62 -23.88 7.35
C LEU A 998 -1.14 -23.53 7.55
N GLY A 999 -0.74 -22.29 7.26
CA GLY A 999 0.64 -21.82 7.38
C GLY A 999 1.56 -22.19 6.22
N VAL A 1000 1.03 -22.83 5.17
CA VAL A 1000 1.74 -23.17 3.94
C VAL A 1000 1.21 -22.30 2.78
N ALA A 1001 2.11 -21.73 1.98
CA ALA A 1001 1.77 -20.93 0.82
C ALA A 1001 1.57 -21.79 -0.44
N GLU A 1002 0.72 -21.33 -1.35
CA GLU A 1002 0.69 -21.78 -2.74
C GLU A 1002 1.78 -21.04 -3.52
N LEU A 1003 2.60 -21.75 -4.32
CA LEU A 1003 3.63 -21.08 -5.12
C LEU A 1003 3.01 -20.28 -6.29
N PRO A 1004 3.31 -18.98 -6.43
CA PRO A 1004 2.82 -18.18 -7.56
C PRO A 1004 3.50 -18.59 -8.87
N ARG A 1005 2.80 -18.37 -10.00
CA ARG A 1005 3.33 -18.59 -11.35
C ARG A 1005 3.78 -17.31 -12.04
N TYR A 1006 3.27 -16.16 -11.59
CA TYR A 1006 3.63 -14.85 -12.10
C TYR A 1006 3.79 -13.85 -10.95
N ARG A 1007 4.56 -12.80 -11.20
CA ARG A 1007 4.60 -11.59 -10.38
C ARG A 1007 4.26 -10.37 -11.24
N ILE A 1008 3.47 -9.44 -10.69
CA ILE A 1008 3.14 -8.16 -11.34
C ILE A 1008 3.72 -7.03 -10.50
N LEU A 1009 4.70 -6.32 -11.06
CA LEU A 1009 5.49 -5.28 -10.40
C LEU A 1009 5.04 -3.88 -10.86
N PRO A 1010 5.14 -2.84 -10.00
CA PRO A 1010 4.95 -1.45 -10.43
C PRO A 1010 6.17 -0.96 -11.24
N ASP A 1011 6.15 0.33 -11.62
CA ASP A 1011 7.25 0.99 -12.33
C ASP A 1011 8.60 0.85 -11.60
N HIS A 1012 9.70 1.06 -12.32
CA HIS A 1012 11.07 0.83 -11.83
C HIS A 1012 11.35 1.55 -10.50
N LYS A 1013 10.98 2.84 -10.41
CA LYS A 1013 11.20 3.67 -9.22
C LYS A 1013 10.42 3.14 -8.02
N GLN A 1014 9.15 2.79 -8.20
CA GLN A 1014 8.31 2.25 -7.14
C GLN A 1014 8.76 0.85 -6.70
N THR A 1015 9.21 0.01 -7.63
CA THR A 1015 9.73 -1.33 -7.33
C THR A 1015 10.99 -1.25 -6.47
N ALA A 1016 11.97 -0.42 -6.88
CA ALA A 1016 13.24 -0.26 -6.18
C ALA A 1016 13.07 0.34 -4.77
N SER A 1017 12.25 1.37 -4.63
CA SER A 1017 12.16 2.15 -3.38
C SER A 1017 11.14 1.63 -2.36
N SER A 1018 10.21 0.77 -2.79
CA SER A 1018 9.10 0.27 -1.96
C SER A 1018 8.95 -1.25 -2.03
N SER A 1019 8.55 -1.82 -3.18
CA SER A 1019 8.17 -3.23 -3.25
C SER A 1019 9.24 -4.20 -2.76
N ASN A 1020 10.48 -4.03 -3.22
CA ASN A 1020 11.55 -4.98 -2.91
C ASN A 1020 11.97 -4.94 -1.44
N GLY A 1021 12.06 -3.75 -0.83
CA GLY A 1021 12.38 -3.61 0.59
C GLY A 1021 11.23 -4.04 1.50
N TRP A 1022 9.99 -3.67 1.16
CA TRP A 1022 8.84 -4.00 1.99
C TRP A 1022 8.54 -5.50 2.07
N GLN A 1023 8.71 -6.20 0.94
CA GLN A 1023 8.39 -7.63 0.79
C GLN A 1023 9.60 -8.55 0.99
N ALA A 1024 10.72 -8.02 1.48
CA ALA A 1024 11.99 -8.73 1.63
C ALA A 1024 11.88 -9.98 2.53
N SER A 1025 12.69 -11.00 2.22
CA SER A 1025 12.79 -12.25 2.99
C SER A 1025 13.18 -12.01 4.45
N GLU A 1026 14.16 -11.13 4.69
CA GLU A 1026 14.64 -10.72 6.03
C GLU A 1026 13.54 -10.14 6.93
N THR A 1027 12.46 -9.65 6.33
CA THR A 1027 11.34 -8.99 7.01
C THR A 1027 10.08 -9.85 7.05
N GLY A 1028 10.18 -11.09 6.53
CA GLY A 1028 9.11 -12.08 6.51
C GLY A 1028 8.05 -11.82 5.45
N GLY A 1029 8.41 -11.16 4.35
CA GLY A 1029 7.53 -11.02 3.17
C GLY A 1029 7.57 -12.25 2.26
N PRO A 1030 6.76 -12.28 1.18
CA PRO A 1030 6.66 -13.42 0.25
C PRO A 1030 7.98 -13.87 -0.36
N PHE A 1031 8.98 -12.98 -0.45
CA PHE A 1031 10.32 -13.33 -0.95
C PHE A 1031 11.02 -14.40 -0.14
N LEU A 1032 10.61 -14.58 1.12
CA LEU A 1032 11.09 -15.64 1.99
C LEU A 1032 11.08 -16.99 1.29
N PHE A 1033 9.99 -17.36 0.61
CA PHE A 1033 9.90 -18.64 -0.11
C PHE A 1033 9.99 -18.48 -1.64
N THR A 1034 9.61 -17.35 -2.23
CA THR A 1034 9.67 -17.22 -3.70
C THR A 1034 11.11 -17.16 -4.22
N GLN A 1035 12.04 -16.49 -3.53
CA GLN A 1035 13.45 -16.44 -3.95
C GLN A 1035 14.19 -17.76 -3.69
N ALA A 1036 13.75 -18.52 -2.67
CA ALA A 1036 14.37 -19.79 -2.30
C ALA A 1036 13.89 -20.96 -3.17
N LEU A 1037 12.67 -20.90 -3.73
CA LEU A 1037 12.04 -22.02 -4.45
C LEU A 1037 11.81 -21.76 -5.94
N LEU A 1038 11.80 -20.50 -6.38
CA LEU A 1038 11.47 -20.11 -7.75
C LEU A 1038 12.62 -19.32 -8.38
N ARG A 1039 12.84 -19.58 -9.67
CA ARG A 1039 13.61 -18.70 -10.57
C ARG A 1039 12.63 -17.80 -11.33
N THR A 1040 13.04 -16.57 -11.59
CA THR A 1040 12.25 -15.57 -12.32
C THR A 1040 12.76 -15.33 -13.74
N SER A 1041 11.87 -14.95 -14.65
CA SER A 1041 12.17 -14.45 -16.00
C SER A 1041 11.21 -13.32 -16.35
N THR A 1042 11.68 -12.29 -17.03
CA THR A 1042 10.85 -11.13 -17.42
C THR A 1042 10.06 -11.43 -18.69
N ILE A 1043 8.80 -11.02 -18.73
CA ILE A 1043 7.97 -10.99 -19.94
C ILE A 1043 7.93 -9.56 -20.49
N SER A 1044 8.12 -9.41 -21.80
CA SER A 1044 8.01 -8.11 -22.45
C SER A 1044 6.55 -7.65 -22.44
N THR A 1045 6.30 -6.46 -21.87
CA THR A 1045 4.95 -5.90 -21.75
C THR A 1045 4.90 -4.44 -22.17
N TYR A 1046 3.72 -4.01 -22.63
CA TYR A 1046 3.48 -2.69 -23.20
C TYR A 1046 2.08 -2.21 -22.79
N LEU A 1047 1.90 -0.91 -22.56
CA LEU A 1047 0.58 -0.35 -22.31
C LEU A 1047 -0.07 0.03 -23.65
N ARG A 1048 -1.25 -0.53 -23.94
CA ARG A 1048 -1.95 -0.35 -25.22
C ARG A 1048 -2.11 1.14 -25.56
N GLY A 1049 -1.45 1.56 -26.64
CA GLY A 1049 -1.54 2.93 -27.17
C GLY A 1049 -0.70 3.98 -26.43
N ASP A 1050 -0.11 3.66 -25.27
CA ASP A 1050 0.78 4.56 -24.53
C ASP A 1050 2.19 3.97 -24.45
N TRP A 1051 2.94 4.11 -25.54
CA TRP A 1051 4.27 3.50 -25.69
C TRP A 1051 5.38 4.18 -24.87
N HIS A 1052 5.12 5.38 -24.33
CA HIS A 1052 6.06 6.15 -23.51
C HIS A 1052 5.93 5.83 -22.01
N ARG A 1053 4.96 4.99 -21.62
CA ARG A 1053 4.69 4.73 -20.21
C ARG A 1053 5.44 3.52 -19.69
N ASP A 1054 6.27 3.75 -18.67
CA ASP A 1054 6.59 2.69 -17.71
C ASP A 1054 5.40 2.47 -16.79
N TRP A 1055 4.69 1.36 -17.01
CA TRP A 1055 3.55 0.97 -16.18
C TRP A 1055 3.96 0.00 -15.05
N GLY A 1056 5.13 -0.60 -15.17
CA GLY A 1056 5.57 -1.77 -14.41
C GLY A 1056 5.96 -2.95 -15.32
N SER A 1057 6.08 -4.13 -14.70
CA SER A 1057 6.55 -5.32 -15.40
C SER A 1057 5.84 -6.59 -14.94
N VAL A 1058 5.97 -7.65 -15.75
CA VAL A 1058 5.48 -8.99 -15.43
C VAL A 1058 6.66 -9.96 -15.44
N GLU A 1059 6.77 -10.72 -14.37
CA GLU A 1059 7.74 -11.81 -14.26
C GLU A 1059 7.01 -13.15 -14.23
N GLN A 1060 7.58 -14.16 -14.88
CA GLN A 1060 7.17 -15.55 -14.81
C GLN A 1060 8.06 -16.33 -13.86
N TYR A 1061 7.45 -17.16 -13.03
CA TYR A 1061 8.14 -18.01 -12.08
C TYR A 1061 8.25 -19.46 -12.55
N PHE A 1062 9.44 -20.02 -12.37
CA PHE A 1062 9.79 -21.40 -12.66
C PHE A 1062 10.28 -22.08 -11.37
N PRO A 1063 9.67 -23.20 -10.94
CA PRO A 1063 10.19 -23.98 -9.82
C PRO A 1063 11.63 -24.43 -10.07
N LEU A 1064 12.51 -24.27 -9.06
CA LEU A 1064 13.88 -24.76 -9.12
C LEU A 1064 13.93 -26.29 -9.15
N VAL A 1065 13.04 -26.93 -8.39
CA VAL A 1065 12.77 -28.37 -8.46
C VAL A 1065 11.39 -28.55 -9.07
N ALA A 1066 11.33 -29.33 -10.15
CA ALA A 1066 10.08 -29.56 -10.86
C ALA A 1066 9.06 -30.31 -9.98
N SER A 1067 7.78 -29.99 -10.15
CA SER A 1067 6.69 -30.47 -9.29
C SER A 1067 6.39 -31.97 -9.43
N ASP A 1068 6.86 -32.60 -10.50
CA ASP A 1068 6.85 -34.06 -10.67
C ASP A 1068 7.86 -34.75 -9.75
N ARG A 1069 8.99 -34.12 -9.46
CA ARG A 1069 10.02 -34.59 -8.53
C ARG A 1069 9.75 -34.20 -7.08
N ALA A 1070 9.19 -33.00 -6.87
CA ALA A 1070 8.88 -32.45 -5.55
C ALA A 1070 7.44 -31.89 -5.51
N PRO A 1071 6.40 -32.75 -5.48
CA PRO A 1071 5.01 -32.30 -5.37
C PRO A 1071 4.72 -31.57 -4.06
N ASP A 1072 3.58 -30.87 -4.01
CA ASP A 1072 3.11 -30.22 -2.79
C ASP A 1072 2.90 -31.24 -1.67
N ALA A 1073 3.38 -30.92 -0.47
CA ALA A 1073 3.30 -31.81 0.66
C ALA A 1073 1.85 -31.97 1.15
N PHE A 1074 1.49 -33.18 1.55
CA PHE A 1074 0.25 -33.41 2.29
C PHE A 1074 0.39 -32.87 3.72
N VAL A 1075 -0.52 -31.99 4.12
CA VAL A 1075 -0.53 -31.38 5.45
C VAL A 1075 -1.60 -32.05 6.32
N GLU A 1076 -1.18 -32.75 7.37
CA GLU A 1076 -2.08 -33.33 8.37
C GLU A 1076 -2.66 -32.24 9.27
N ARG A 1077 -4.00 -32.16 9.30
CA ARG A 1077 -4.73 -31.18 10.08
C ARG A 1077 -5.23 -31.77 11.40
N GLY A 1078 -4.96 -31.09 12.50
CA GLY A 1078 -5.50 -31.39 13.83
C GLY A 1078 -6.16 -30.18 14.49
N VAL A 1079 -6.67 -30.36 15.71
CA VAL A 1079 -7.23 -29.28 16.53
C VAL A 1079 -6.85 -29.50 17.99
N ILE A 1080 -6.38 -28.43 18.66
CA ILE A 1080 -6.12 -28.39 20.10
C ILE A 1080 -6.89 -27.23 20.75
N THR A 1081 -7.09 -27.31 22.06
CA THR A 1081 -7.65 -26.19 22.84
C THR A 1081 -6.53 -25.53 23.63
N VAL A 1082 -6.38 -24.21 23.48
CA VAL A 1082 -5.36 -23.40 24.16
C VAL A 1082 -6.01 -22.28 24.97
N HIS A 1083 -5.43 -21.94 26.12
CA HIS A 1083 -5.87 -20.79 26.93
C HIS A 1083 -5.42 -19.46 26.32
N GLY A 1084 -6.11 -18.36 26.61
CA GLY A 1084 -5.82 -17.07 25.99
C GLY A 1084 -4.46 -16.44 26.34
N TRP A 1085 -3.78 -16.97 27.35
CA TRP A 1085 -2.42 -16.60 27.76
C TRP A 1085 -1.33 -17.58 27.29
N THR A 1086 -1.70 -18.66 26.58
CA THR A 1086 -0.74 -19.69 26.14
C THR A 1086 0.14 -19.14 25.02
N ARG A 1087 1.45 -19.08 25.23
CA ARG A 1087 2.44 -18.69 24.21
C ARG A 1087 3.50 -19.78 24.06
N GLN A 1088 3.46 -20.51 22.94
CA GLN A 1088 4.37 -21.62 22.63
C GLN A 1088 5.70 -21.12 22.02
N GLY A 1089 6.40 -20.25 22.76
CA GLY A 1089 7.65 -19.63 22.31
C GLY A 1089 7.49 -18.45 21.33
N PRO A 1090 8.56 -17.69 21.06
CA PRO A 1090 8.57 -16.63 20.07
C PRO A 1090 8.56 -17.17 18.62
N ILE A 1091 7.98 -16.41 17.69
CA ILE A 1091 8.27 -16.59 16.26
C ILE A 1091 9.70 -16.11 15.98
N ARG A 1092 10.42 -16.81 15.09
CA ARG A 1092 11.73 -16.42 14.58
C ARG A 1092 11.61 -15.23 13.61
N ALA A 1093 11.27 -14.06 14.13
CA ALA A 1093 11.16 -12.80 13.39
C ALA A 1093 12.48 -12.00 13.50
N LEU A 1094 13.54 -12.58 12.93
CA LEU A 1094 14.89 -12.03 12.87
C LEU A 1094 15.47 -12.32 11.48
N PRO A 1095 16.28 -11.41 10.90
CA PRO A 1095 16.92 -11.64 9.61
C PRO A 1095 17.74 -12.96 9.58
#